data_AF-A0A8X6QNQ2-F1
#
_entry.id   AF-A0A8X6QNQ2-F1
#
_cell.length_a   1.000
_cell.length_b   1.000
_cell.length_c   1.000
_cell.angle_alpha   90.00
_cell.angle_beta   90.00
_cell.angle_gamma   90.00
#
_symmetry.space_group_name_H-M   'P 1'
#
loop_
_entity.id
_entity.type
_entity.pdbx_description
1 polymer ?
#
loop_
_entity_poly.entity_id
_entity_poly.type
_entity_poly.pdbx_seq_one_letter_code
_entity_poly.pdbx_strand_id
1 'polypeptide(L)'
;MESLKLFIMEALEDAVCKGNRPNRDPIGGSNENLFVPLIKLADKLLLIGLFQDEELQSMLRLIDPENFDPDFNPDNENQVRGLLAMNVAEGVKLQMCYLLHHLFDLQLRHRIESMIAYCDDYVGELQTDQLRRYIEIKQSDMPSAVAARKTREFRCSPKEQMRAILCFKNLEEDQADQCSCGEDLRETLSGYHEELVSRIQGVCSSEEVEETEEKAEEPSKPWTQRLLNIVKMVKAADQEPEKEEKEGPRPEELLQKKIISTVIKWGEESEIENRELVRQMFYLLLRAFNGIGELMNAMENTYTISTASKDDVVVLLGYLQRVRSLLPVQMGPEEEEIMRNSLWAMVSNRVFFQHPDLIRILRVHENVMKVMINTLAKRAQSDSGPNTSHEMVVSCCRFLCFFCRTGRQNQKAMFEHLGFLLENSNILLSRPSLRGSTPLDVAYSSLMENSELALALREHYLEKIAINLSRCGLQANQELLDRGYPDVGWDPLEGERYLNFLMFCVWVNGESVEENANLVIRLLIRRPECLGPALRGEGPGLLAAIKEAIKMSEKITADRLAKGEAPPDDEDYIDMGCAILNFYCVLVDLLGRCAPEAAAIAQGKNDCIRARSILRSLVPMKDLEGVLSLRYNLLTPQEGESDMPIGLQPNHKQSIVLFLERVYGIESQETFFRLLEDAFLPDLRAATMLERFDGSESEMALALNRYIGNSILPILIKYCHYFGDADNYASLLDATLHTIYRLSKVKILTKGQREGVSDFLVALTQ
;
A
#
# COMPACT_ATOMS: atom_id res chain seq x y z
N MET A 1 39.49 -9.20 11.02
CA MET A 1 38.28 -9.93 11.46
C MET A 1 38.57 -11.40 11.70
N GLU A 2 39.25 -12.11 10.79
CA GLU A 2 39.60 -13.53 11.00
C GLU A 2 40.46 -13.80 12.25
N SER A 3 41.51 -13.01 12.48
CA SER A 3 42.32 -13.16 13.70
C SER A 3 41.52 -12.93 14.99
N LEU A 4 40.50 -12.06 14.93
CA LEU A 4 39.60 -11.81 16.06
C LEU A 4 38.68 -13.02 16.29
N LYS A 5 38.15 -13.61 15.21
CA LYS A 5 37.32 -14.83 15.24
C LYS A 5 38.07 -15.98 15.91
N LEU A 6 39.29 -16.27 15.44
CA LEU A 6 40.14 -17.35 15.99
C LEU A 6 40.43 -17.12 17.47
N PHE A 7 40.86 -15.91 17.81
CA PHE A 7 41.14 -15.55 19.21
C PHE A 7 39.93 -15.76 20.13
N ILE A 8 38.72 -15.41 19.69
CA ILE A 8 37.50 -15.58 20.50
C ILE A 8 37.15 -17.05 20.68
N MET A 9 37.29 -17.87 19.65
CA MET A 9 37.01 -19.31 19.74
C MET A 9 37.99 -19.99 20.69
N GLU A 10 39.29 -19.71 20.55
CA GLU A 10 40.33 -20.22 21.46
C GLU A 10 40.11 -19.73 22.89
N ALA A 11 39.79 -18.44 23.08
CA ALA A 11 39.53 -17.87 24.39
C ALA A 11 38.27 -18.43 25.04
N LEU A 12 37.22 -18.72 24.26
CA LEU A 12 35.99 -19.34 24.74
C LEU A 12 36.26 -20.78 25.16
N GLU A 13 36.97 -21.56 24.34
CA GLU A 13 37.37 -22.94 24.65
C GLU A 13 38.22 -23.00 25.93
N ASP A 14 39.23 -22.15 26.04
CA ASP A 14 40.08 -22.04 27.24
C ASP A 14 39.26 -21.62 28.48
N ALA A 15 38.29 -20.72 28.31
CA ALA A 15 37.38 -20.32 29.39
C ALA A 15 36.48 -21.48 29.84
N VAL A 16 35.91 -22.28 28.93
CA VAL A 16 35.11 -23.46 29.26
C VAL A 16 35.97 -24.53 29.95
N CYS A 17 37.18 -24.79 29.46
CA CYS A 17 38.12 -25.73 30.07
C CYS A 17 38.52 -25.32 31.49
N LYS A 18 38.81 -24.02 31.71
CA LYS A 18 39.16 -23.48 33.02
C LYS A 18 37.97 -23.42 33.97
N GLY A 19 36.78 -23.08 33.48
CA GLY A 19 35.56 -22.97 34.28
C GLY A 19 35.03 -24.32 34.78
N ASN A 20 35.36 -25.41 34.09
CA ASN A 20 35.06 -26.78 34.54
C ASN A 20 35.97 -27.27 35.68
N ARG A 21 37.08 -26.58 35.96
CA ARG A 21 37.96 -26.89 37.08
C ARG A 21 37.62 -25.96 38.25
N PRO A 22 37.69 -26.45 39.51
CA PRO A 22 37.51 -25.58 40.67
C PRO A 22 38.62 -24.52 40.71
N ASN A 23 38.33 -23.33 40.20
CA ASN A 23 39.25 -22.20 40.18
C ASN A 23 38.81 -21.16 41.22
N ARG A 24 39.73 -20.80 42.13
CA ARG A 24 39.48 -19.79 43.17
C ARG A 24 39.62 -18.35 42.66
N ASP A 25 40.28 -18.16 41.52
CA ASP A 25 40.51 -16.85 40.93
C ASP A 25 40.24 -16.90 39.41
N PRO A 26 38.96 -16.82 39.00
CA PRO A 26 38.61 -16.73 37.58
C PRO A 26 39.13 -15.42 36.98
N ILE A 27 39.49 -15.43 35.70
CA ILE A 27 39.96 -14.24 34.99
C ILE A 27 38.88 -13.14 35.10
N GLY A 28 39.26 -11.96 35.60
CA GLY A 28 38.30 -10.88 35.86
C GLY A 28 37.55 -10.97 37.19
N GLY A 29 37.91 -11.92 38.07
CA GLY A 29 37.42 -12.04 39.44
C GLY A 29 36.06 -12.73 39.62
N SER A 30 35.28 -12.91 38.55
CA SER A 30 34.02 -13.67 38.58
C SER A 30 33.79 -14.45 37.27
N ASN A 31 32.96 -15.49 37.34
CA ASN A 31 32.52 -16.23 36.14
C ASN A 31 31.78 -15.32 35.16
N GLU A 32 31.05 -14.32 35.66
CA GLU A 32 30.34 -13.37 34.82
C GLU A 32 31.31 -12.51 33.98
N ASN A 33 32.36 -11.98 34.60
CA ASN A 33 33.36 -11.17 33.91
C ASN A 33 34.19 -11.97 32.89
N LEU A 34 34.38 -13.27 33.12
CA LEU A 34 35.04 -14.17 32.19
C LEU A 34 34.18 -14.45 30.95
N PHE A 35 32.94 -14.90 31.14
CA PHE A 35 32.13 -15.43 30.04
C PHE A 35 31.32 -14.38 29.28
N VAL A 36 30.76 -13.37 29.95
CA VAL A 36 29.84 -12.41 29.31
C VAL A 36 30.46 -11.70 28.10
N PRO A 37 31.68 -11.14 28.17
CA PRO A 37 32.27 -10.45 27.02
C PRO A 37 32.57 -11.41 25.86
N LEU A 38 33.04 -12.63 26.16
CA LEU A 38 33.38 -13.64 25.15
C LEU A 38 32.14 -14.12 24.41
N ILE A 39 31.09 -14.52 25.13
CA ILE A 39 29.83 -14.97 24.53
C ILE A 39 29.19 -13.85 23.73
N LYS A 40 29.16 -12.63 24.28
CA LYS A 40 28.58 -11.48 23.57
C LYS A 40 29.33 -11.16 22.28
N LEU A 41 30.66 -11.24 22.28
CA LEU A 41 31.46 -10.98 21.09
C LEU A 41 31.32 -12.11 20.07
N ALA A 42 31.29 -13.37 20.53
CA ALA A 42 31.01 -14.54 19.69
C ALA A 42 29.63 -14.43 19.03
N ASP A 43 28.61 -14.04 19.80
CA ASP A 43 27.26 -13.75 19.33
C ASP A 43 27.23 -12.65 18.25
N LYS A 44 27.98 -11.57 18.43
CA LYS A 44 28.09 -10.51 17.41
C LYS A 44 28.79 -11.00 16.14
N LEU A 45 29.82 -11.85 16.25
CA LEU A 45 30.47 -12.41 15.08
C LEU A 45 29.56 -13.40 14.33
N LEU A 46 28.75 -14.17 15.07
CA LEU A 46 27.70 -15.02 14.50
C LEU A 46 26.69 -14.18 13.70
N LEU A 47 26.18 -13.09 14.28
CA LEU A 47 25.22 -12.20 13.62
C LEU A 47 25.76 -11.51 12.36
N ILE A 48 27.06 -11.21 12.31
CA ILE A 48 27.70 -10.63 11.12
C ILE A 48 27.89 -11.70 10.02
N GLY A 49 27.76 -12.99 10.35
CA GLY A 49 27.95 -14.10 9.42
C GLY A 49 29.41 -14.45 9.17
N LEU A 50 30.28 -14.27 10.17
CA LEU A 50 31.71 -14.56 10.06
C LEU A 50 32.09 -16.00 10.42
N PHE A 51 31.22 -16.73 11.13
CA PHE A 51 31.43 -18.13 11.41
C PHE A 51 31.06 -18.99 10.20
N GLN A 52 31.93 -19.96 9.92
CA GLN A 52 31.75 -21.03 8.97
C GLN A 52 31.31 -22.30 9.72
N ASP A 53 30.99 -23.35 8.97
CA ASP A 53 30.44 -24.59 9.51
C ASP A 53 31.35 -25.23 10.58
N GLU A 54 32.67 -25.19 10.40
CA GLU A 54 33.64 -25.73 11.37
C GLU A 54 33.61 -24.98 12.71
N GLU A 55 33.45 -23.65 12.68
CA GLU A 55 33.39 -22.84 13.89
C GLU A 55 32.04 -22.93 14.57
N LEU A 56 30.95 -23.05 13.81
CA LEU A 56 29.62 -23.36 14.34
C LEU A 56 29.61 -24.73 15.03
N GLN A 57 30.21 -25.74 14.42
CA GLN A 57 30.32 -27.06 15.02
C GLN A 57 31.14 -27.02 16.32
N SER A 58 32.28 -26.33 16.30
CA SER A 58 33.10 -26.11 17.50
C SER A 58 32.32 -25.39 18.60
N MET A 59 31.54 -24.38 18.25
CA MET A 59 30.68 -23.66 19.20
C MET A 59 29.59 -24.56 19.80
N LEU A 60 28.92 -25.38 18.98
CA LEU A 60 27.90 -26.32 19.47
C LEU A 60 28.50 -27.36 20.42
N ARG A 61 29.72 -27.86 20.16
CA ARG A 61 30.46 -28.74 21.07
C ARG A 61 30.77 -28.07 22.41
N LEU A 62 31.09 -26.78 22.41
CA LEU A 62 31.33 -26.03 23.66
C LEU A 62 30.03 -25.78 24.45
N ILE A 63 28.90 -25.59 23.75
CA ILE A 63 27.59 -25.37 24.38
C ILE A 63 27.08 -26.66 25.01
N ASP A 64 27.08 -27.75 24.25
CA ASP A 64 26.57 -29.05 24.67
C ASP A 64 27.33 -30.22 24.02
N PRO A 65 28.46 -30.65 24.60
CA PRO A 65 29.28 -31.72 24.04
C PRO A 65 28.56 -33.06 24.07
N GLU A 66 27.62 -33.28 25.00
CA GLU A 66 26.84 -34.52 25.13
C GLU A 66 26.12 -34.92 23.83
N ASN A 67 25.59 -33.93 23.10
CA ASN A 67 24.81 -34.16 21.88
C ASN A 67 25.58 -33.86 20.59
N PHE A 68 26.62 -33.02 20.63
CA PHE A 68 27.28 -32.50 19.42
C PHE A 68 28.76 -32.86 19.30
N ASP A 69 29.38 -33.45 20.33
CA ASP A 69 30.73 -33.99 20.25
C ASP A 69 30.69 -35.51 20.06
N PRO A 70 31.07 -36.03 18.86
CA PRO A 70 31.04 -37.46 18.59
C PRO A 70 32.03 -38.26 19.45
N ASP A 71 33.05 -37.60 20.01
CA ASP A 71 34.05 -38.21 20.88
C ASP A 71 33.67 -38.07 22.38
N PHE A 72 32.46 -37.57 22.69
CA PHE A 72 31.98 -37.43 24.05
C PHE A 72 31.71 -38.80 24.69
N ASN A 73 32.21 -39.00 25.91
CA ASN A 73 32.09 -40.25 26.66
C ASN A 73 31.62 -39.95 28.09
N PRO A 74 30.32 -40.17 28.41
CA PRO A 74 29.74 -39.81 29.70
C PRO A 74 30.40 -40.51 30.90
N ASP A 75 31.14 -41.62 30.69
CA ASP A 75 31.80 -42.39 31.74
C ASP A 75 33.19 -41.84 32.15
N ASN A 76 33.68 -40.79 31.49
CA ASN A 76 35.00 -40.22 31.77
C ASN A 76 34.92 -39.00 32.72
N GLU A 77 35.31 -39.16 33.99
CA GLU A 77 35.24 -38.10 35.03
C GLU A 77 36.04 -36.81 34.70
N ASN A 78 36.99 -36.88 33.76
CA ASN A 78 37.81 -35.73 33.35
C ASN A 78 37.25 -34.95 32.15
N GLN A 79 36.07 -35.30 31.64
CA GLN A 79 35.50 -34.63 30.47
C GLN A 79 34.88 -33.27 30.81
N VAL A 80 35.07 -32.32 29.90
CA VAL A 80 34.67 -30.91 30.04
C VAL A 80 33.15 -30.82 29.90
N ARG A 81 32.45 -30.30 30.91
CA ARG A 81 30.99 -30.09 30.81
C ARG A 81 30.72 -28.93 29.85
N GLY A 82 29.66 -29.07 29.05
CA GLY A 82 29.18 -27.99 28.20
C GLY A 82 28.74 -26.78 28.99
N LEU A 83 28.75 -25.62 28.33
CA LEU A 83 28.42 -24.33 28.94
C LEU A 83 27.01 -24.31 29.55
N LEU A 84 26.05 -25.08 29.00
CA LEU A 84 24.68 -25.21 29.53
C LEU A 84 24.59 -26.05 30.81
N ALA A 85 25.53 -26.97 31.02
CA ALA A 85 25.56 -27.87 32.18
C ALA A 85 26.39 -27.30 33.35
N MET A 86 27.14 -26.21 33.11
CA MET A 86 27.93 -25.52 34.12
C MET A 86 27.06 -24.65 35.04
N ASN A 87 27.46 -24.49 36.30
CA ASN A 87 26.82 -23.53 37.20
C ASN A 87 27.35 -22.12 36.90
N VAL A 88 26.59 -21.34 36.12
CA VAL A 88 26.95 -20.01 35.64
C VAL A 88 26.04 -18.91 36.21
N ALA A 89 26.58 -17.69 36.32
CA ALA A 89 25.85 -16.53 36.82
C ALA A 89 24.72 -16.09 35.88
N GLU A 90 23.73 -15.37 36.40
CA GLU A 90 22.56 -14.90 35.62
C GLU A 90 22.94 -14.10 34.36
N GLY A 91 23.97 -13.24 34.44
CA GLY A 91 24.45 -12.48 33.28
C GLY A 91 24.94 -13.37 32.13
N VAL A 92 25.54 -14.52 32.47
CA VAL A 92 25.99 -15.53 31.48
C VAL A 92 24.80 -16.26 30.88
N LYS A 93 23.82 -16.67 31.72
CA LYS A 93 22.56 -17.28 31.27
C LYS A 93 21.84 -16.37 30.26
N LEU A 94 21.81 -15.05 30.51
CA LEU A 94 21.19 -14.07 29.62
C LEU A 94 21.90 -14.00 28.26
N GLN A 95 23.23 -13.89 28.23
CA GLN A 95 23.95 -13.89 26.96
C GLN A 95 23.81 -15.22 26.22
N MET A 96 23.74 -16.33 26.94
CA MET A 96 23.46 -17.65 26.37
C MET A 96 22.07 -17.70 25.71
N CYS A 97 21.03 -17.15 26.35
CA CYS A 97 19.71 -17.05 25.74
C CYS A 97 19.75 -16.30 24.40
N TYR A 98 20.47 -15.17 24.31
CA TYR A 98 20.61 -14.44 23.04
C TYR A 98 21.32 -15.26 21.97
N LEU A 99 22.39 -15.97 22.31
CA LEU A 99 23.09 -16.85 21.38
C LEU A 99 22.17 -17.95 20.86
N LEU A 100 21.43 -18.62 21.75
CA LEU A 100 20.47 -19.67 21.40
C LEU A 100 19.32 -19.13 20.53
N HIS A 101 18.85 -17.90 20.77
CA HIS A 101 17.88 -17.25 19.89
C HIS A 101 18.40 -17.10 18.46
N HIS A 102 19.65 -16.66 18.28
CA HIS A 102 20.21 -16.52 16.93
C HIS A 102 20.47 -17.87 16.25
N LEU A 103 20.80 -18.92 17.01
CA LEU A 103 20.87 -20.28 16.47
C LEU A 103 19.50 -20.76 15.97
N PHE A 104 18.41 -20.50 16.71
CA PHE A 104 17.06 -20.77 16.22
C PHE A 104 16.69 -19.92 14.99
N ASP A 105 17.14 -18.67 14.90
CA ASP A 105 16.92 -17.84 13.71
C ASP A 105 17.62 -18.42 12.47
N LEU A 106 18.84 -18.96 12.62
CA LEU A 106 19.55 -19.65 11.54
C LEU A 106 18.80 -20.91 11.09
N GLN A 107 18.33 -21.72 12.03
CA GLN A 107 17.54 -22.91 11.73
C GLN A 107 16.23 -22.56 11.03
N LEU A 108 15.52 -21.54 11.51
CA LEU A 108 14.29 -21.04 10.90
C LEU A 108 14.53 -20.53 9.47
N ARG A 109 15.62 -19.78 9.26
CA ARG A 109 16.03 -19.31 7.93
C ARG A 109 16.29 -20.48 6.98
N HIS A 110 17.05 -21.49 7.41
CA HIS A 110 17.33 -22.68 6.60
C HIS A 110 16.05 -23.45 6.23
N ARG A 111 15.11 -23.62 7.19
CA ARG A 111 13.81 -24.25 6.92
C ARG A 111 13.01 -23.49 5.86
N ILE A 112 12.98 -22.16 5.94
CA ILE A 112 12.29 -21.31 4.97
C ILE A 112 12.95 -21.43 3.60
N GLU A 113 14.27 -21.38 3.53
CA GLU A 113 15.02 -21.52 2.27
C GLU A 113 14.78 -22.88 1.61
N SER A 114 14.84 -23.97 2.38
CA SER A 114 14.51 -25.32 1.90
C SER A 114 13.07 -25.41 1.40
N MET A 115 12.12 -24.76 2.08
CA MET A 115 10.72 -24.74 1.68
C MET A 115 10.50 -23.94 0.40
N ILE A 116 11.17 -22.80 0.24
CA ILE A 116 11.12 -22.02 -1.00
C ILE A 116 11.71 -22.81 -2.16
N ALA A 117 12.85 -23.48 -1.95
CA ALA A 117 13.48 -24.30 -2.97
C ALA A 117 12.52 -25.41 -3.45
N TYR A 118 11.91 -26.13 -2.51
CA TYR A 118 10.88 -27.11 -2.84
C TYR A 118 9.68 -26.49 -3.59
N CYS A 119 9.20 -25.33 -3.16
CA CYS A 119 8.08 -24.64 -3.82
C CYS A 119 8.43 -24.18 -5.24
N ASP A 120 9.66 -23.76 -5.52
CA ASP A 120 10.09 -23.34 -6.86
C ASP A 120 10.06 -24.53 -7.84
N ASP A 121 10.65 -25.65 -7.43
CA ASP A 121 10.63 -26.90 -8.18
C ASP A 121 9.18 -27.40 -8.40
N TYR A 122 8.38 -27.44 -7.33
CA TYR A 122 6.99 -27.89 -7.37
C TYR A 122 6.11 -27.03 -8.30
N VAL A 123 6.27 -25.71 -8.26
CA VAL A 123 5.53 -24.80 -9.15
C VAL A 123 5.95 -25.00 -10.60
N GLY A 124 7.24 -25.28 -10.86
CA GLY A 124 7.73 -25.62 -12.20
C GLY A 124 7.08 -26.88 -12.77
N GLU A 125 6.98 -27.95 -11.97
CA GLU A 125 6.29 -29.19 -12.36
C GLU A 125 4.78 -28.96 -12.56
N LEU A 126 4.15 -28.20 -11.65
CA LEU A 126 2.74 -27.87 -11.71
C LEU A 126 2.37 -27.08 -12.97
N GLN A 127 3.20 -26.10 -13.37
CA GLN A 127 3.00 -25.35 -14.61
C GLN A 127 3.13 -26.23 -15.84
N THR A 128 4.06 -27.20 -15.81
CA THR A 128 4.27 -28.16 -16.90
C THR A 128 3.08 -29.12 -17.04
N ASP A 129 2.56 -29.63 -15.91
CA ASP A 129 1.32 -30.42 -15.87
C ASP A 129 0.14 -29.62 -16.42
N GLN A 130 -0.01 -28.38 -15.95
CA GLN A 130 -1.09 -27.50 -16.40
C GLN A 130 -1.04 -27.25 -17.92
N LEU A 131 0.15 -26.99 -18.47
CA LEU A 131 0.34 -26.81 -19.92
C LEU A 131 -0.05 -28.08 -20.70
N ARG A 132 0.34 -29.26 -20.20
CA ARG A 132 -0.02 -30.55 -20.80
C ARG A 132 -1.54 -30.71 -20.86
N ARG A 133 -2.22 -30.53 -19.73
CA ARG A 133 -3.69 -30.62 -19.63
C ARG A 133 -4.40 -29.61 -20.55
N TYR A 134 -3.86 -28.40 -20.66
CA TYR A 134 -4.39 -27.38 -21.57
C TYR A 134 -4.30 -27.82 -23.05
N ILE A 135 -3.17 -28.39 -23.46
CA ILE A 135 -2.95 -28.88 -24.83
C ILE A 135 -3.89 -30.06 -25.13
N GLU A 136 -4.04 -31.00 -24.19
CA GLU A 136 -4.95 -32.14 -24.33
C GLU A 136 -6.40 -31.70 -24.53
N ILE A 137 -6.88 -30.76 -23.72
CA ILE A 137 -8.23 -30.19 -23.84
C ILE A 137 -8.40 -29.53 -25.21
N LYS A 138 -7.40 -28.78 -25.68
CA LYS A 138 -7.42 -28.09 -26.98
C LYS A 138 -7.43 -29.06 -28.16
N GLN A 139 -6.81 -30.23 -28.02
CA GLN A 139 -6.74 -31.25 -29.07
C GLN A 139 -7.93 -32.22 -29.06
N SER A 140 -8.62 -32.34 -27.93
CA SER A 140 -9.80 -33.20 -27.80
C SER A 140 -11.07 -32.53 -28.33
N ASP A 141 -11.93 -33.29 -29.04
CA ASP A 141 -13.27 -32.85 -29.38
C ASP A 141 -14.24 -33.29 -28.28
N MET A 142 -14.59 -32.35 -27.40
CA MET A 142 -15.33 -32.62 -26.16
C MET A 142 -16.60 -31.77 -26.04
N PRO A 143 -17.71 -32.30 -25.51
CA PRO A 143 -18.96 -31.54 -25.36
C PRO A 143 -18.80 -30.27 -24.53
N SER A 144 -19.48 -29.18 -24.92
CA SER A 144 -19.31 -27.85 -24.30
C SER A 144 -19.50 -27.83 -22.78
N ALA A 145 -20.38 -28.67 -22.23
CA ALA A 145 -20.59 -28.76 -20.79
C ALA A 145 -19.36 -29.32 -20.03
N VAL A 146 -18.65 -30.28 -20.63
CA VAL A 146 -17.43 -30.86 -20.07
C VAL A 146 -16.26 -29.90 -20.27
N ALA A 147 -16.19 -29.24 -21.43
CA ALA A 147 -15.16 -28.26 -21.75
C ALA A 147 -15.24 -27.06 -20.79
N ALA A 148 -16.44 -26.56 -20.52
CA ALA A 148 -16.66 -25.48 -19.56
C ALA A 148 -16.19 -25.87 -18.15
N ARG A 149 -16.42 -27.11 -17.70
CA ARG A 149 -15.94 -27.57 -16.38
C ARG A 149 -14.41 -27.65 -16.35
N LYS A 150 -13.79 -28.33 -17.32
CA LYS A 150 -12.33 -28.51 -17.37
C LYS A 150 -11.56 -27.20 -17.56
N THR A 151 -12.16 -26.20 -18.22
CA THR A 151 -11.52 -24.90 -18.46
C THR A 151 -11.78 -23.86 -17.37
N ARG A 152 -12.41 -24.22 -16.25
CA ARG A 152 -12.67 -23.29 -15.15
C ARG A 152 -11.37 -22.75 -14.55
N GLU A 153 -10.39 -23.63 -14.32
CA GLU A 153 -9.07 -23.28 -13.78
C GLU A 153 -8.36 -22.20 -14.63
N PHE A 154 -8.31 -22.36 -15.95
CA PHE A 154 -7.62 -21.42 -16.85
C PHE A 154 -8.31 -20.06 -16.99
N ARG A 155 -9.54 -19.93 -16.50
CA ARG A 155 -10.32 -18.69 -16.54
C ARG A 155 -10.22 -17.90 -15.23
N CYS A 156 -9.68 -18.50 -14.18
CA CYS A 156 -9.51 -17.87 -12.88
C CYS A 156 -8.26 -16.99 -12.86
N SER A 157 -8.24 -16.00 -11.96
CA SER A 157 -7.01 -15.25 -11.67
C SER A 157 -5.95 -16.18 -11.04
N PRO A 158 -4.63 -15.91 -11.18
CA PRO A 158 -3.58 -16.82 -10.68
C PRO A 158 -3.72 -17.17 -9.18
N LYS A 159 -4.18 -16.23 -8.36
CA LYS A 159 -4.41 -16.47 -6.92
C LYS A 159 -5.57 -17.43 -6.67
N GLU A 160 -6.68 -17.26 -7.38
CA GLU A 160 -7.84 -18.16 -7.28
C GLU A 160 -7.55 -19.51 -7.91
N GLN A 161 -6.78 -19.52 -9.00
CA GLN A 161 -6.28 -20.70 -9.68
C GLN A 161 -5.41 -21.53 -8.74
N MET A 162 -4.42 -20.93 -8.06
CA MET A 162 -3.58 -21.66 -7.10
C MET A 162 -4.40 -22.18 -5.91
N ARG A 163 -5.40 -21.42 -5.43
CA ARG A 163 -6.34 -21.92 -4.42
C ARG A 163 -7.10 -23.14 -4.91
N ALA A 164 -7.64 -23.08 -6.13
CA ALA A 164 -8.37 -24.20 -6.72
C ALA A 164 -7.49 -25.45 -6.89
N ILE A 165 -6.22 -25.27 -7.32
CA ILE A 165 -5.24 -26.35 -7.42
C ILE A 165 -4.96 -26.96 -6.04
N LEU A 166 -4.74 -26.15 -5.01
CA LEU A 166 -4.41 -26.62 -3.66
C LEU A 166 -5.64 -27.13 -2.86
N CYS A 167 -6.86 -26.99 -3.38
CA CYS A 167 -8.09 -27.40 -2.70
C CYS A 167 -8.22 -28.91 -2.46
N PHE A 168 -7.36 -29.75 -3.04
CA PHE A 168 -7.42 -31.21 -2.83
C PHE A 168 -7.22 -31.65 -1.39
N LYS A 169 -6.68 -30.79 -0.53
CA LYS A 169 -6.58 -31.04 0.92
C LYS A 169 -7.94 -31.14 1.62
N ASN A 170 -8.99 -30.58 1.02
CA ASN A 170 -10.33 -30.48 1.59
C ASN A 170 -11.37 -31.30 0.81
N LEU A 171 -10.94 -32.12 -0.16
CA LEU A 171 -11.85 -32.95 -0.96
C LEU A 171 -12.07 -34.29 -0.24
N GLU A 172 -13.33 -34.69 -0.10
CA GLU A 172 -13.69 -36.08 0.26
C GLU A 172 -13.20 -37.03 -0.85
N GLU A 173 -12.82 -38.27 -0.51
CA GLU A 173 -12.27 -39.27 -1.46
C GLU A 173 -13.15 -39.44 -2.71
N ASP A 174 -14.48 -39.34 -2.56
CA ASP A 174 -15.48 -39.44 -3.64
C ASP A 174 -15.46 -38.27 -4.64
N GLN A 175 -14.71 -37.19 -4.37
CA GLN A 175 -14.57 -36.01 -5.22
C GLN A 175 -13.15 -35.84 -5.79
N ALA A 176 -12.27 -36.84 -5.61
CA ALA A 176 -10.90 -36.84 -6.11
C ALA A 176 -10.82 -36.66 -7.64
N ASP A 177 -11.79 -37.22 -8.38
CA ASP A 177 -11.93 -37.07 -9.84
C ASP A 177 -12.19 -35.64 -10.32
N GLN A 178 -12.57 -34.73 -9.41
CA GLN A 178 -12.80 -33.31 -9.70
C GLN A 178 -11.58 -32.44 -9.41
N CYS A 179 -10.49 -33.03 -8.89
CA CYS A 179 -9.25 -32.32 -8.65
C CYS A 179 -8.57 -31.92 -9.98
N SER A 180 -8.10 -30.67 -10.05
CA SER A 180 -7.35 -30.17 -11.20
C SER A 180 -5.88 -30.64 -11.21
N CYS A 181 -5.34 -31.07 -10.07
CA CYS A 181 -3.94 -31.47 -9.92
C CYS A 181 -3.79 -32.99 -10.10
N GLY A 182 -2.77 -33.42 -10.83
CA GLY A 182 -2.43 -34.85 -10.98
C GLY A 182 -2.11 -35.53 -9.64
N GLU A 183 -2.34 -36.85 -9.56
CA GLU A 183 -2.15 -37.64 -8.32
C GLU A 183 -0.70 -37.58 -7.82
N ASP A 184 0.30 -37.76 -8.70
CA ASP A 184 1.73 -37.68 -8.35
C ASP A 184 2.10 -36.35 -7.66
N LEU A 185 1.59 -35.23 -8.19
CA LEU A 185 1.83 -33.89 -7.64
C LEU A 185 1.11 -33.67 -6.30
N ARG A 186 0.04 -34.43 -6.03
CA ARG A 186 -0.65 -34.39 -4.73
C ARG A 186 0.12 -35.18 -3.69
N GLU A 187 0.59 -36.38 -4.05
CA GLU A 187 1.37 -37.25 -3.16
C GLU A 187 2.70 -36.61 -2.77
N THR A 188 3.41 -36.03 -3.73
CA THR A 188 4.68 -35.32 -3.46
C THR A 188 4.49 -34.15 -2.48
N LEU A 189 3.43 -33.34 -2.62
CA LEU A 189 3.14 -32.23 -1.70
C LEU A 189 2.71 -32.73 -0.32
N SER A 190 1.89 -33.78 -0.25
CA SER A 190 1.47 -34.39 1.02
C SER A 190 2.65 -35.00 1.76
N GLY A 191 3.51 -35.76 1.07
CA GLY A 191 4.71 -36.34 1.65
C GLY A 191 5.69 -35.29 2.17
N TYR A 192 5.93 -34.22 1.40
CA TYR A 192 6.74 -33.09 1.88
C TYR A 192 6.12 -32.40 3.10
N HIS A 193 4.79 -32.21 3.11
CA HIS A 193 4.10 -31.60 4.25
C HIS A 193 4.21 -32.45 5.52
N GLU A 194 4.02 -33.77 5.41
CA GLU A 194 4.18 -34.71 6.53
C GLU A 194 5.62 -34.69 7.06
N GLU A 195 6.61 -34.68 6.17
CA GLU A 195 8.01 -34.58 6.55
C GLU A 195 8.33 -33.26 7.26
N LEU A 196 7.81 -32.13 6.74
CA LEU A 196 7.98 -30.81 7.34
C LEU A 196 7.34 -30.73 8.74
N VAL A 197 6.12 -31.26 8.89
CA VAL A 197 5.42 -31.27 10.18
C VAL A 197 6.15 -32.18 11.16
N SER A 198 6.60 -33.36 10.73
CA SER A 198 7.41 -34.28 11.53
C SER A 198 8.69 -33.61 12.05
N ARG A 199 9.41 -32.87 11.19
CA ARG A 199 10.60 -32.09 11.55
C ARG A 199 10.34 -31.02 12.62
N ILE A 200 9.13 -30.46 12.66
CA ILE A 200 8.76 -29.39 13.61
C ILE A 200 8.16 -29.96 14.91
N GLN A 201 7.39 -31.04 14.81
CA GLN A 201 6.64 -31.63 15.91
C GLN A 201 7.39 -32.72 16.70
N GLY A 202 8.57 -33.15 16.25
CA GLY A 202 9.36 -34.23 16.89
C GLY A 202 9.68 -34.05 18.39
N VAL A 203 9.37 -32.89 18.97
CA VAL A 203 9.54 -32.59 20.41
C VAL A 203 8.24 -32.68 21.20
N CYS A 204 7.07 -32.34 20.64
CA CYS A 204 5.80 -32.36 21.38
C CYS A 204 5.17 -33.76 21.47
N SER A 205 5.44 -34.65 20.51
CA SER A 205 4.84 -35.99 20.47
C SER A 205 5.55 -37.02 21.35
N SER A 206 6.75 -36.74 21.86
CA SER A 206 7.50 -37.69 22.69
C SER A 206 7.12 -37.70 24.17
N GLU A 207 6.43 -36.67 24.68
CA GLU A 207 6.06 -36.61 26.10
C GLU A 207 4.69 -37.24 26.40
N GLU A 208 3.74 -37.26 25.44
CA GLU A 208 2.40 -37.83 25.69
C GLU A 208 2.33 -39.37 25.74
N VAL A 209 3.38 -40.08 25.31
CA VAL A 209 3.38 -41.55 25.26
C VAL A 209 3.99 -42.20 26.51
N GLU A 210 4.77 -41.48 27.32
CA GLU A 210 5.40 -42.06 28.51
C GLU A 210 4.54 -42.00 29.78
N GLU A 211 3.47 -41.19 29.84
CA GLU A 211 2.62 -41.06 31.04
C GLU A 211 1.35 -41.95 31.05
N THR A 212 1.05 -42.72 29.99
CA THR A 212 -0.17 -43.57 29.93
C THR A 212 0.06 -45.08 30.01
N GLU A 213 1.13 -45.53 30.67
CA GLU A 213 1.24 -46.92 31.14
C GLU A 213 1.22 -47.00 32.68
N GLU A 214 0.22 -46.38 33.30
CA GLU A 214 -0.21 -46.81 34.63
C GLU A 214 -0.82 -48.21 34.53
N LYS A 215 -0.15 -49.17 35.18
CA LYS A 215 -0.55 -50.56 35.35
C LYS A 215 -2.02 -50.69 35.79
N ALA A 216 -2.92 -50.97 34.86
CA ALA A 216 -4.23 -51.54 35.17
C ALA A 216 -4.08 -53.06 35.35
N GLU A 217 -4.22 -53.54 36.59
CA GLU A 217 -4.35 -54.96 36.91
C GLU A 217 -5.59 -55.57 36.23
N GLU A 218 -5.40 -56.47 35.25
CA GLU A 218 -6.49 -57.32 34.74
C GLU A 218 -6.63 -58.61 35.58
N PRO A 219 -7.87 -59.07 35.88
CA PRO A 219 -8.10 -60.31 36.61
C PRO A 219 -7.85 -61.54 35.71
N SER A 220 -7.25 -62.57 36.30
CA SER A 220 -6.80 -63.80 35.66
C SER A 220 -7.87 -64.53 34.83
N LYS A 221 -7.59 -64.76 33.53
CA LYS A 221 -8.37 -65.64 32.64
C LYS A 221 -7.75 -67.06 32.51
N PRO A 222 -8.54 -68.08 32.14
CA PRO A 222 -8.27 -69.49 32.44
C PRO A 222 -7.18 -70.15 31.56
N TRP A 223 -6.50 -71.14 32.16
CA TRP A 223 -5.39 -71.98 31.66
C TRP A 223 -5.41 -72.40 30.18
N THR A 224 -6.57 -72.63 29.57
CA THR A 224 -6.69 -73.12 28.20
C THR A 224 -6.26 -72.10 27.13
N GLN A 225 -6.29 -70.80 27.44
CA GLN A 225 -5.82 -69.75 26.52
C GLN A 225 -4.29 -69.55 26.58
N ARG A 226 -3.64 -69.89 27.71
CA ARG A 226 -2.17 -69.86 27.82
C ARG A 226 -1.50 -70.90 26.94
N LEU A 227 -2.09 -72.10 26.82
CA LEU A 227 -1.55 -73.16 25.95
C LEU A 227 -1.63 -72.79 24.47
N LEU A 228 -2.70 -72.12 24.01
CA LEU A 228 -2.78 -71.64 22.63
C LEU A 228 -1.75 -70.54 22.34
N ASN A 229 -1.44 -69.69 23.32
CA ASN A 229 -0.43 -68.64 23.17
C ASN A 229 1.00 -69.19 23.14
N ILE A 230 1.29 -70.26 23.89
CA ILE A 230 2.60 -70.94 23.85
C ILE A 230 2.82 -71.59 22.48
N VAL A 231 1.80 -72.23 21.90
CA VAL A 231 1.90 -72.83 20.55
C VAL A 231 2.09 -71.77 19.46
N LYS A 232 1.49 -70.58 19.62
CA LYS A 232 1.71 -69.45 18.72
C LYS A 232 3.08 -68.79 18.91
N MET A 233 3.59 -68.69 20.13
CA MET A 233 4.93 -68.16 20.43
C MET A 233 6.04 -69.04 19.86
N VAL A 234 5.89 -70.37 19.91
CA VAL A 234 6.88 -71.30 19.33
C VAL A 234 6.90 -71.20 17.79
N LYS A 235 5.77 -70.88 17.15
CA LYS A 235 5.73 -70.59 15.71
C LYS A 235 6.27 -69.20 15.33
N ALA A 236 6.26 -68.24 16.25
CA ALA A 236 6.77 -66.89 16.04
C ALA A 236 8.29 -66.77 16.29
N ALA A 237 8.89 -67.75 16.99
CA ALA A 237 10.33 -67.78 17.25
C ALA A 237 11.18 -68.22 16.03
N ASP A 238 10.55 -68.72 14.96
CA ASP A 238 11.23 -69.10 13.70
C ASP A 238 11.30 -67.95 12.67
N GLN A 239 10.87 -66.73 13.03
CA GLN A 239 11.03 -65.53 12.20
C GLN A 239 11.81 -64.48 12.99
N GLU A 240 13.13 -64.39 12.74
CA GLU A 240 13.90 -63.20 13.12
C GLU A 240 13.43 -62.02 12.24
N PRO A 241 12.88 -60.94 12.82
CA PRO A 241 12.64 -59.72 12.04
C PRO A 241 13.98 -59.03 11.80
N GLU A 242 14.27 -58.71 10.54
CA GLU A 242 15.29 -57.73 10.17
C GLU A 242 15.01 -56.43 10.95
N LYS A 243 15.95 -55.99 11.77
CA LYS A 243 15.87 -54.69 12.43
C LYS A 243 16.17 -53.62 11.39
N GLU A 244 15.15 -52.90 10.96
CA GLU A 244 15.36 -51.56 10.39
C GLU A 244 16.09 -50.71 11.45
N GLU A 245 17.27 -50.20 11.11
CA GLU A 245 17.96 -49.19 11.90
C GLU A 245 17.07 -47.95 11.98
N LYS A 246 16.41 -47.72 13.12
CA LYS A 246 15.75 -46.43 13.37
C LYS A 246 16.84 -45.37 13.35
N GLU A 247 16.80 -44.46 12.38
CA GLU A 247 17.64 -43.26 12.37
C GLU A 247 17.54 -42.58 13.75
N GLY A 248 18.69 -42.23 14.33
CA GLY A 248 18.75 -41.56 15.62
C GLY A 248 18.02 -40.21 15.62
N PRO A 249 17.73 -39.64 16.81
CA PRO A 249 17.10 -38.32 16.92
C PRO A 249 17.94 -37.28 16.18
N ARG A 250 17.26 -36.39 15.44
CA ARG A 250 17.94 -35.41 14.60
C ARG A 250 18.67 -34.38 15.47
N PRO A 251 19.82 -33.82 15.03
CA PRO A 251 20.55 -32.80 15.78
C PRO A 251 19.71 -31.58 16.18
N GLU A 252 18.75 -31.22 15.32
CA GLU A 252 17.76 -30.16 15.55
C GLU A 252 16.84 -30.45 16.74
N GLU A 253 16.34 -31.67 16.84
CA GLU A 253 15.45 -32.12 17.91
C GLU A 253 16.21 -32.23 19.23
N LEU A 254 17.46 -32.70 19.18
CA LEU A 254 18.37 -32.76 20.32
C LEU A 254 18.63 -31.36 20.90
N LEU A 255 18.91 -30.37 20.04
CA LEU A 255 19.10 -28.98 20.45
C LEU A 255 17.85 -28.43 21.15
N GLN A 256 16.68 -28.64 20.55
CA GLN A 256 15.41 -28.14 21.07
C GLN A 256 15.06 -28.80 22.43
N LYS A 257 15.21 -30.13 22.55
CA LYS A 257 15.02 -30.86 23.82
C LYS A 257 16.02 -30.42 24.89
N LYS A 258 17.29 -30.18 24.52
CA LYS A 258 18.31 -29.68 25.44
C LYS A 258 17.96 -28.27 25.94
N ILE A 259 17.50 -27.38 25.06
CA ILE A 259 17.11 -26.02 25.44
C ILE A 259 15.94 -26.06 26.42
N ILE A 260 14.90 -26.84 26.14
CA ILE A 260 13.72 -26.98 27.02
C ILE A 260 14.15 -27.46 28.40
N SER A 261 14.87 -28.58 28.47
CA SER A 261 15.35 -29.14 29.74
C SER A 261 16.27 -28.19 30.50
N THR A 262 17.14 -27.45 29.80
CA THR A 262 18.07 -26.49 30.42
C THR A 262 17.33 -25.30 31.01
N VAL A 263 16.36 -24.72 30.28
CA VAL A 263 15.62 -23.56 30.76
C VAL A 263 14.71 -23.92 31.94
N ILE A 264 14.09 -25.11 31.92
CA ILE A 264 13.31 -25.64 33.06
C ILE A 264 14.22 -25.81 34.27
N LYS A 265 15.37 -26.49 34.09
CA LYS A 265 16.36 -26.70 35.14
C LYS A 265 16.83 -25.38 35.77
N TRP A 266 17.13 -24.36 34.96
CA TRP A 266 17.52 -23.05 35.49
C TRP A 266 16.43 -22.38 36.33
N GLY A 267 15.15 -22.62 36.02
CA GLY A 267 14.02 -22.13 36.80
C GLY A 267 13.77 -22.92 38.09
N GLU A 268 14.13 -24.21 38.12
CA GLU A 268 13.99 -25.08 39.29
C GLU A 268 15.15 -24.93 40.29
N GLU A 269 16.36 -24.64 39.82
CA GLU A 269 17.58 -24.58 40.64
C GLU A 269 17.64 -23.38 41.60
N SER A 270 17.17 -22.21 41.17
CA SER A 270 17.34 -20.95 41.90
C SER A 270 16.30 -19.92 41.52
N GLU A 271 15.87 -19.09 42.48
CA GLU A 271 15.08 -17.89 42.18
C GLU A 271 15.89 -16.91 41.33
N ILE A 272 15.34 -16.50 40.18
CA ILE A 272 16.00 -15.61 39.23
C ILE A 272 15.56 -14.16 39.47
N GLU A 273 16.49 -13.26 39.75
CA GLU A 273 16.19 -11.85 40.05
C GLU A 273 16.07 -10.99 38.77
N ASN A 274 16.87 -11.29 37.74
CA ASN A 274 16.89 -10.50 36.52
C ASN A 274 15.63 -10.72 35.65
N ARG A 275 14.76 -9.70 35.62
CA ARG A 275 13.52 -9.69 34.83
C ARG A 275 13.74 -9.87 33.32
N GLU A 276 14.85 -9.38 32.79
CA GLU A 276 15.17 -9.52 31.36
C GLU A 276 15.54 -10.96 31.03
N LEU A 277 16.31 -11.63 31.88
CA LEU A 277 16.61 -13.06 31.75
C LEU A 277 15.34 -13.89 31.76
N VAL A 278 14.44 -13.66 32.71
CA VAL A 278 13.14 -14.35 32.78
C VAL A 278 12.35 -14.18 31.48
N ARG A 279 12.30 -12.96 30.93
CA ARG A 279 11.62 -12.69 29.65
C ARG A 279 12.25 -13.47 28.49
N GLN A 280 13.58 -13.49 28.38
CA GLN A 280 14.27 -14.21 27.30
C GLN A 280 14.13 -15.73 27.45
N MET A 281 14.18 -16.27 28.67
CA MET A 281 13.95 -17.70 28.94
C MET A 281 12.56 -18.15 28.49
N PHE A 282 11.50 -17.44 28.89
CA PHE A 282 10.15 -17.76 28.45
C PHE A 282 9.95 -17.56 26.96
N TYR A 283 10.59 -16.54 26.38
CA TYR A 283 10.55 -16.36 24.93
C TYR A 283 11.20 -17.57 24.24
N LEU A 284 12.38 -18.02 24.68
CA LEU A 284 13.07 -19.17 24.11
C LEU A 284 12.25 -20.46 24.21
N LEU A 285 11.57 -20.68 25.34
CA LEU A 285 10.63 -21.80 25.50
C LEU A 285 9.44 -21.69 24.54
N LEU A 286 8.83 -20.50 24.42
CA LEU A 286 7.72 -20.29 23.48
C LEU A 286 8.15 -20.61 22.05
N ARG A 287 9.34 -20.17 21.64
CA ARG A 287 9.92 -20.48 20.32
C ARG A 287 10.12 -21.98 20.13
N ALA A 288 10.63 -22.66 21.15
CA ALA A 288 10.83 -24.10 21.13
C ALA A 288 9.49 -24.87 21.00
N PHE A 289 8.40 -24.45 21.64
CA PHE A 289 7.12 -25.15 21.50
C PHE A 289 6.31 -24.74 20.27
N ASN A 290 6.43 -23.49 19.81
CA ASN A 290 5.59 -22.92 18.75
C ASN A 290 6.29 -22.87 17.37
N GLY A 291 6.96 -23.94 16.97
CA GLY A 291 7.71 -23.97 15.70
C GLY A 291 6.84 -23.71 14.46
N ILE A 292 5.57 -24.15 14.47
CA ILE A 292 4.62 -23.89 13.38
C ILE A 292 4.28 -22.39 13.29
N GLY A 293 3.95 -21.77 14.44
CA GLY A 293 3.64 -20.34 14.48
C GLY A 293 4.84 -19.48 14.08
N GLU A 294 6.06 -19.86 14.48
CA GLU A 294 7.28 -19.19 14.01
C GLU A 294 7.43 -19.26 12.50
N LEU A 295 7.25 -20.45 11.91
CA LEU A 295 7.33 -20.63 10.47
C LEU A 295 6.28 -19.78 9.74
N MET A 296 5.04 -19.76 10.23
CA MET A 296 3.98 -18.92 9.66
C MET A 296 4.32 -17.43 9.69
N ASN A 297 4.77 -16.91 10.82
CA ASN A 297 5.15 -15.50 10.96
C ASN A 297 6.34 -15.14 10.05
N ALA A 298 7.28 -16.05 9.88
CA ALA A 298 8.43 -15.83 9.02
C ALA A 298 8.04 -15.89 7.54
N MET A 299 7.13 -16.78 7.15
CA MET A 299 6.58 -16.84 5.78
C MET A 299 5.91 -15.54 5.33
N GLU A 300 5.24 -14.80 6.23
CA GLU A 300 4.65 -13.50 5.90
C GLU A 300 5.69 -12.45 5.47
N ASN A 301 6.95 -12.63 5.88
CA ASN A 301 8.06 -11.73 5.56
C ASN A 301 9.00 -12.30 4.48
N THR A 302 8.69 -13.45 3.92
CA THR A 302 9.48 -14.12 2.88
C THR A 302 9.12 -13.57 1.50
N TYR A 303 10.14 -13.36 0.66
CA TYR A 303 9.96 -12.90 -0.71
C TYR A 303 10.99 -13.54 -1.66
N THR A 304 10.57 -13.91 -2.86
CA THR A 304 11.44 -14.45 -3.91
C THR A 304 11.62 -13.43 -5.02
N ILE A 305 12.86 -13.30 -5.51
CA ILE A 305 13.22 -12.38 -6.59
C ILE A 305 13.87 -13.15 -7.74
N SER A 306 13.80 -12.58 -8.94
CA SER A 306 14.57 -13.10 -10.07
C SER A 306 16.06 -12.84 -9.87
N THR A 307 16.89 -13.76 -10.35
CA THR A 307 18.36 -13.61 -10.36
C THR A 307 18.83 -12.37 -11.12
N ALA A 308 18.08 -11.95 -12.14
CA ALA A 308 18.38 -10.75 -12.92
C ALA A 308 18.28 -9.44 -12.13
N SER A 309 17.44 -9.40 -11.08
CA SER A 309 17.20 -8.20 -10.27
C SER A 309 18.06 -8.13 -9.00
N LYS A 310 19.00 -9.07 -8.83
CA LYS A 310 19.80 -9.21 -7.61
C LYS A 310 20.58 -7.94 -7.27
N ASP A 311 21.30 -7.38 -8.23
CA ASP A 311 22.13 -6.19 -8.01
C ASP A 311 21.29 -4.97 -7.66
N ASP A 312 20.16 -4.78 -8.36
CA ASP A 312 19.21 -3.71 -8.07
C ASP A 312 18.63 -3.84 -6.65
N VAL A 313 18.33 -5.06 -6.18
CA VAL A 313 17.85 -5.30 -4.81
C VAL A 313 18.94 -5.00 -3.78
N VAL A 314 20.20 -5.38 -4.03
CA VAL A 314 21.33 -5.06 -3.13
C VAL A 314 21.47 -3.55 -2.97
N VAL A 315 21.39 -2.80 -4.07
CA VAL A 315 21.43 -1.32 -4.05
C VAL A 315 20.26 -0.75 -3.25
N LEU A 316 19.03 -1.25 -3.48
CA LEU A 316 17.83 -0.84 -2.75
C LEU A 316 17.98 -1.08 -1.23
N LEU A 317 18.46 -2.25 -0.82
CA LEU A 317 18.66 -2.61 0.58
C LEU A 317 19.74 -1.72 1.24
N GLY A 318 20.79 -1.35 0.50
CA GLY A 318 21.80 -0.41 0.97
C GLY A 318 21.21 0.97 1.30
N TYR A 319 20.33 1.50 0.45
CA TYR A 319 19.62 2.76 0.75
C TYR A 319 18.64 2.61 1.90
N LEU A 320 17.93 1.48 2.01
CA LEU A 320 17.05 1.21 3.14
C LEU A 320 17.82 1.17 4.46
N GLN A 321 19.03 0.61 4.48
CA GLN A 321 19.90 0.63 5.65
C GLN A 321 20.25 2.07 6.06
N ARG A 322 20.55 2.94 5.10
CA ARG A 322 20.79 4.37 5.38
C ARG A 322 19.56 5.02 6.01
N VAL A 323 18.38 4.84 5.42
CA VAL A 323 17.10 5.34 5.97
C VAL A 323 16.88 4.84 7.40
N ARG A 324 17.07 3.54 7.65
CA ARG A 324 16.88 2.96 8.99
C ARG A 324 17.92 3.45 10.01
N SER A 325 19.14 3.76 9.57
CA SER A 325 20.18 4.33 10.43
C SER A 325 19.84 5.73 10.94
N LEU A 326 18.98 6.45 10.22
CA LEU A 326 18.50 7.78 10.60
C LEU A 326 17.32 7.75 11.59
N LEU A 327 16.61 6.63 11.76
CA LEU A 327 15.46 6.52 12.68
C LEU A 327 15.76 6.91 14.13
N PRO A 328 16.87 6.46 14.76
CA PRO A 328 17.22 6.87 16.12
C PRO A 328 17.95 8.22 16.18
N VAL A 329 18.37 8.78 15.04
CA VAL A 329 19.20 9.98 14.97
C VAL A 329 18.32 11.22 14.96
N GLN A 330 18.76 12.25 15.67
CA GLN A 330 18.12 13.55 15.62
C GLN A 330 18.42 14.21 14.27
N MET A 331 17.37 14.48 13.48
CA MET A 331 17.51 15.09 12.16
C MET A 331 18.15 16.48 12.24
N GLY A 332 19.27 16.65 11.53
CA GLY A 332 19.92 17.89 11.15
C GLY A 332 20.00 18.03 9.62
N PRO A 333 20.60 19.12 9.10
CA PRO A 333 20.60 19.41 7.66
C PRO A 333 21.35 18.35 6.83
N GLU A 334 22.43 17.77 7.36
CA GLU A 334 23.18 16.70 6.69
C GLU A 334 22.37 15.40 6.63
N GLU A 335 21.71 15.02 7.72
CA GLU A 335 20.84 13.84 7.77
C GLU A 335 19.63 14.00 6.84
N GLU A 336 19.05 15.20 6.75
CA GLU A 336 17.96 15.51 5.84
C GLU A 336 18.38 15.32 4.37
N GLU A 337 19.57 15.78 3.99
CA GLU A 337 20.10 15.58 2.64
C GLU A 337 20.32 14.10 2.32
N ILE A 338 20.91 13.34 3.26
CA ILE A 338 21.09 11.89 3.12
C ILE A 338 19.74 11.19 2.95
N MET A 339 18.72 11.61 3.70
CA MET A 339 17.36 11.07 3.61
C MET A 339 16.76 11.34 2.22
N ARG A 340 16.80 12.59 1.74
CA ARG A 340 16.26 12.95 0.41
C ARG A 340 16.92 12.15 -0.71
N ASN A 341 18.25 12.10 -0.71
CA ASN A 341 19.04 11.39 -1.71
C ASN A 341 18.75 9.89 -1.68
N SER A 342 18.61 9.30 -0.49
CA SER A 342 18.28 7.87 -0.33
C SER A 342 16.87 7.55 -0.84
N LEU A 343 15.87 8.39 -0.53
CA LEU A 343 14.50 8.21 -1.02
C LEU A 343 14.40 8.32 -2.54
N TRP A 344 15.07 9.31 -3.13
CA TRP A 344 15.09 9.46 -4.58
C TRP A 344 15.77 8.27 -5.27
N ALA A 345 16.91 7.82 -4.74
CA ALA A 345 17.61 6.66 -5.28
C ALA A 345 16.76 5.39 -5.21
N MET A 346 15.99 5.20 -4.14
CA MET A 346 15.05 4.07 -4.03
C MET A 346 13.93 4.13 -5.08
N VAL A 347 13.33 5.30 -5.32
CA VAL A 347 12.27 5.45 -6.35
C VAL A 347 12.83 5.30 -7.76
N SER A 348 14.07 5.74 -8.01
CA SER A 348 14.72 5.59 -9.30
C SER A 348 15.09 4.14 -9.65
N ASN A 349 15.06 3.25 -8.66
CA ASN A 349 15.36 1.83 -8.85
C ASN A 349 14.17 1.10 -9.47
N ARG A 350 14.42 0.29 -10.51
CA ARG A 350 13.37 -0.44 -11.25
C ARG A 350 12.60 -1.43 -10.38
N VAL A 351 13.26 -2.02 -9.39
CA VAL A 351 12.66 -2.98 -8.45
C VAL A 351 11.51 -2.34 -7.68
N PHE A 352 11.58 -1.02 -7.42
CA PHE A 352 10.52 -0.29 -6.72
C PHE A 352 9.15 -0.43 -7.40
N PHE A 353 9.13 -0.38 -8.74
CA PHE A 353 7.89 -0.48 -9.53
C PHE A 353 7.58 -1.91 -9.98
N GLN A 354 8.60 -2.75 -10.18
CA GLN A 354 8.42 -4.15 -10.58
C GLN A 354 7.92 -5.03 -9.41
N HIS A 355 8.39 -4.76 -8.19
CA HIS A 355 8.09 -5.55 -6.99
C HIS A 355 7.52 -4.66 -5.86
N PRO A 356 6.31 -4.10 -6.03
CA PRO A 356 5.72 -3.18 -5.04
C PRO A 356 5.42 -3.86 -3.69
N ASP A 357 5.18 -5.17 -3.69
CA ASP A 357 4.96 -5.95 -2.47
C ASP A 357 6.25 -6.06 -1.62
N LEU A 358 7.43 -6.11 -2.25
CA LEU A 358 8.71 -6.15 -1.55
C LEU A 358 8.93 -4.89 -0.71
N ILE A 359 8.62 -3.72 -1.27
CA ILE A 359 8.71 -2.43 -0.56
C ILE A 359 7.77 -2.40 0.66
N ARG A 360 6.60 -3.04 0.55
CA ARG A 360 5.64 -3.19 1.65
C ARG A 360 6.15 -4.14 2.73
N ILE A 361 6.64 -5.33 2.36
CA ILE A 361 7.19 -6.34 3.28
C ILE A 361 8.40 -5.78 4.04
N LEU A 362 9.26 -5.01 3.38
CA LEU A 362 10.40 -4.32 4.01
C LEU A 362 9.99 -3.13 4.89
N ARG A 363 8.69 -2.80 4.95
CA ARG A 363 8.11 -1.72 5.74
C ARG A 363 8.79 -0.37 5.51
N VAL A 364 9.16 -0.10 4.25
CA VAL A 364 9.84 1.16 3.90
C VAL A 364 8.94 2.35 4.22
N HIS A 365 7.66 2.25 3.85
CA HIS A 365 6.65 3.27 4.12
C HIS A 365 6.50 3.59 5.63
N GLU A 366 6.52 2.58 6.51
CA GLU A 366 6.50 2.80 7.97
C GLU A 366 7.74 3.56 8.46
N ASN A 367 8.92 3.24 7.92
CA ASN A 367 10.17 3.91 8.30
C ASN A 367 10.15 5.38 7.87
N VAL A 368 9.71 5.66 6.64
CA VAL A 368 9.56 7.02 6.11
C VAL A 368 8.53 7.82 6.92
N MET A 369 7.39 7.20 7.25
CA MET A 369 6.37 7.80 8.11
C MET A 369 6.92 8.13 9.50
N LYS A 370 7.67 7.24 10.15
CA LYS A 370 8.28 7.49 11.46
C LYS A 370 9.24 8.69 11.43
N VAL A 371 10.11 8.76 10.42
CA VAL A 371 11.00 9.92 10.21
C VAL A 371 10.19 11.21 10.04
N MET A 372 9.15 11.18 9.21
CA MET A 372 8.28 12.32 8.97
C MET A 372 7.55 12.76 10.25
N ILE A 373 7.00 11.82 11.03
CA ILE A 373 6.31 12.08 12.31
C ILE A 373 7.27 12.77 13.30
N ASN A 374 8.48 12.23 13.49
CA ASN A 374 9.46 12.79 14.40
C ASN A 374 9.85 14.22 14.02
N THR A 375 9.96 14.48 12.72
CA THR A 375 10.31 15.81 12.19
C THR A 375 9.17 16.81 12.41
N LEU A 376 7.93 16.40 12.12
CA LEU A 376 6.75 17.25 12.28
C LEU A 376 6.43 17.53 13.77
N ALA A 377 6.61 16.53 14.65
CA ALA A 377 6.41 16.71 16.09
C ALA A 377 7.37 17.75 16.70
N LYS A 378 8.62 17.79 16.22
CA LYS A 378 9.60 18.80 16.64
C LYS A 378 9.18 20.22 16.23
N ARG A 379 8.57 20.38 15.05
CA ARG A 379 8.04 21.67 14.59
C ARG A 379 7.00 22.22 15.56
N ALA A 380 6.08 21.38 16.03
CA ALA A 380 5.06 21.78 17.00
C ALA A 380 5.63 22.23 18.36
N GLN A 381 6.90 21.91 18.65
CA GLN A 381 7.58 22.27 19.90
C GLN A 381 8.57 23.43 19.75
N SER A 382 8.93 23.85 18.53
CA SER A 382 9.94 24.88 18.27
C SER A 382 9.37 26.04 17.45
N ASP A 383 8.93 27.08 18.15
CA ASP A 383 8.23 28.24 17.60
C ASP A 383 9.13 29.26 16.82
N SER A 384 10.39 28.95 16.50
CA SER A 384 11.32 30.01 16.02
C SER A 384 12.57 29.57 15.23
N GLY A 385 12.52 28.50 14.43
CA GLY A 385 13.61 28.10 13.53
C GLY A 385 13.25 28.25 12.04
N PRO A 386 14.13 28.79 11.17
CA PRO A 386 13.84 28.94 9.75
C PRO A 386 13.78 27.57 9.04
N ASN A 387 12.64 27.28 8.40
CA ASN A 387 12.36 26.58 7.13
C ASN A 387 13.23 25.41 6.59
N THR A 388 14.20 24.83 7.30
CA THR A 388 15.09 23.80 6.71
C THR A 388 14.42 22.44 6.52
N SER A 389 13.42 22.08 7.34
CA SER A 389 12.84 20.73 7.32
C SER A 389 11.80 20.48 6.21
N HIS A 390 11.43 21.49 5.42
CA HIS A 390 10.34 21.37 4.44
C HIS A 390 10.71 20.48 3.25
N GLU A 391 11.95 20.56 2.76
CA GLU A 391 12.38 19.78 1.60
C GLU A 391 12.41 18.28 1.88
N MET A 392 12.79 17.89 3.10
CA MET A 392 12.74 16.49 3.51
C MET A 392 11.29 16.01 3.61
N VAL A 393 10.39 16.77 4.24
CA VAL A 393 8.96 16.41 4.32
C VAL A 393 8.36 16.26 2.92
N VAL A 394 8.66 17.19 2.01
CA VAL A 394 8.26 17.12 0.60
C VAL A 394 8.78 15.85 -0.07
N SER A 395 10.04 15.50 0.14
CA SER A 395 10.64 14.28 -0.42
C SER A 395 10.01 13.00 0.14
N CYS A 396 9.73 12.97 1.44
CA CYS A 396 9.00 11.88 2.09
C CYS A 396 7.59 11.75 1.51
N CYS A 397 6.84 12.85 1.41
CA CYS A 397 5.49 12.84 0.85
C CYS A 397 5.49 12.40 -0.62
N ARG A 398 6.42 12.89 -1.43
CA ARG A 398 6.57 12.48 -2.83
C ARG A 398 6.86 10.99 -2.95
N PHE A 399 7.77 10.45 -2.13
CA PHE A 399 8.05 9.02 -2.04
C PHE A 399 6.78 8.22 -1.71
N LEU A 400 6.02 8.66 -0.69
CA LEU A 400 4.80 7.99 -0.25
C LEU A 400 3.69 8.05 -1.31
N CYS A 401 3.58 9.16 -2.05
CA CYS A 401 2.68 9.27 -3.21
C CYS A 401 3.03 8.24 -4.29
N PHE A 402 4.32 8.07 -4.62
CA PHE A 402 4.76 7.02 -5.55
C PHE A 402 4.42 5.62 -5.02
N PHE A 403 4.71 5.36 -3.74
CA PHE A 403 4.37 4.09 -3.09
C PHE A 403 2.87 3.77 -3.19
N CYS A 404 2.00 4.73 -2.90
CA CYS A 404 0.54 4.58 -3.05
C CYS A 404 0.13 4.26 -4.50
N ARG A 405 0.76 4.89 -5.51
CA ARG A 405 0.42 4.65 -6.93
C ARG A 405 0.82 3.26 -7.43
N THR A 406 1.75 2.58 -6.76
CA THR A 406 2.23 1.26 -7.19
C THR A 406 1.25 0.11 -6.93
N GLY A 407 0.25 0.28 -6.05
CA GLY A 407 -0.74 -0.77 -5.86
C GLY A 407 -1.78 -0.52 -4.77
N ARG A 408 -2.97 -1.12 -4.94
CA ARG A 408 -4.11 -1.01 -4.01
C ARG A 408 -3.81 -1.49 -2.59
N GLN A 409 -2.97 -2.51 -2.44
CA GLN A 409 -2.55 -2.99 -1.11
C GLN A 409 -1.58 -2.02 -0.42
N ASN A 410 -0.76 -1.30 -1.18
CA ASN A 410 0.14 -0.28 -0.64
C ASN A 410 -0.65 0.96 -0.18
N GLN A 411 -1.68 1.34 -0.93
CA GLN A 411 -2.67 2.32 -0.48
C GLN A 411 -3.32 1.92 0.84
N LYS A 412 -3.75 0.66 0.98
CA LYS A 412 -4.34 0.16 2.23
C LYS A 412 -3.38 0.26 3.42
N ALA A 413 -2.11 -0.06 3.23
CA ALA A 413 -1.10 0.11 4.29
C ALA A 413 -0.94 1.59 4.70
N MET A 414 -0.96 2.51 3.73
CA MET A 414 -0.92 3.95 4.03
C MET A 414 -2.21 4.49 4.64
N PHE A 415 -3.36 3.89 4.34
CA PHE A 415 -4.65 4.28 4.88
C PHE A 415 -4.73 4.13 6.40
N GLU A 416 -3.98 3.20 7.00
CA GLU A 416 -3.87 3.06 8.45
C GLU A 416 -3.26 4.31 9.12
N HIS A 417 -2.46 5.07 8.38
CA HIS A 417 -1.86 6.32 8.83
C HIS A 417 -2.66 7.58 8.44
N LEU A 418 -3.85 7.43 7.84
CA LEU A 418 -4.67 8.53 7.35
C LEU A 418 -4.96 9.58 8.45
N GLY A 419 -5.25 9.13 9.67
CA GLY A 419 -5.53 10.03 10.79
C GLY A 419 -4.42 11.05 11.08
N PHE A 420 -3.17 10.59 11.06
CA PHE A 420 -1.99 11.44 11.26
C PHE A 420 -1.75 12.39 10.07
N LEU A 421 -1.92 11.89 8.85
CA LEU A 421 -1.77 12.69 7.63
C LEU A 421 -2.79 13.84 7.58
N LEU A 422 -4.02 13.58 8.01
CA LEU A 422 -5.09 14.58 8.06
C LEU A 422 -4.88 15.63 9.17
N GLU A 423 -4.29 15.24 10.30
CA GLU A 423 -3.93 16.19 11.38
C GLU A 423 -2.86 17.19 10.93
N ASN A 424 -1.97 16.77 10.03
CA ASN A 424 -0.88 17.59 9.49
C ASN A 424 -1.14 18.04 8.04
N SER A 425 -2.41 18.04 7.61
CA SER A 425 -2.78 18.29 6.22
C SER A 425 -2.60 19.74 5.77
N ASN A 426 -2.56 20.70 6.68
CA ASN A 426 -2.40 22.14 6.41
C ASN A 426 -0.95 22.55 6.09
N ILE A 427 -0.01 21.61 6.07
CA ILE A 427 1.41 21.90 5.86
C ILE A 427 1.69 22.08 4.36
N LEU A 428 2.29 23.22 4.00
CA LEU A 428 2.83 23.52 2.67
C LEU A 428 1.78 23.58 1.54
N LEU A 429 0.50 23.81 1.87
CA LEU A 429 -0.58 23.90 0.89
C LEU A 429 -0.57 25.19 0.07
N SER A 430 0.01 26.27 0.63
CA SER A 430 0.17 27.61 0.04
C SER A 430 1.14 27.66 -1.16
N ARG A 431 1.91 26.60 -1.43
CA ARG A 431 2.92 26.54 -2.49
C ARG A 431 2.46 25.63 -3.65
N PRO A 432 2.09 26.20 -4.81
CA PRO A 432 1.64 25.42 -5.97
C PRO A 432 2.66 24.37 -6.45
N SER A 433 3.96 24.68 -6.42
CA SER A 433 5.04 23.76 -6.85
C SER A 433 5.08 22.44 -6.08
N LEU A 434 4.56 22.43 -4.85
CA LEU A 434 4.57 21.27 -3.97
C LEU A 434 3.35 20.34 -4.15
N ARG A 435 2.52 20.59 -5.17
CA ARG A 435 1.38 19.74 -5.51
C ARG A 435 1.84 18.31 -5.82
N GLY A 436 1.25 17.35 -5.09
CA GLY A 436 1.65 15.93 -5.15
C GLY A 436 2.73 15.55 -4.13
N SER A 437 3.17 16.48 -3.27
CA SER A 437 4.25 16.28 -2.29
C SER A 437 3.91 16.84 -0.91
N THR A 438 2.63 17.00 -0.57
CA THR A 438 2.17 17.40 0.78
C THR A 438 1.55 16.22 1.54
N PRO A 439 1.42 16.29 2.88
CA PRO A 439 0.72 15.25 3.65
C PRO A 439 -0.73 15.03 3.19
N LEU A 440 -1.43 16.10 2.78
CA LEU A 440 -2.77 16.00 2.18
C LEU A 440 -2.73 15.23 0.86
N ASP A 441 -1.65 15.39 0.08
CA ASP A 441 -1.50 14.67 -1.19
C ASP A 441 -1.29 13.16 -1.00
N VAL A 442 -0.53 12.78 0.03
CA VAL A 442 -0.37 11.38 0.44
C VAL A 442 -1.70 10.82 0.94
N ALA A 443 -2.44 11.60 1.73
CA ALA A 443 -3.73 11.21 2.27
C ALA A 443 -4.72 10.84 1.16
N TYR A 444 -4.89 11.69 0.13
CA TYR A 444 -5.78 11.31 -0.98
C TYR A 444 -5.18 10.20 -1.85
N SER A 445 -3.85 10.15 -2.05
CA SER A 445 -3.21 9.09 -2.85
C SER A 445 -3.43 7.71 -2.24
N SER A 446 -3.63 7.64 -0.91
CA SER A 446 -4.01 6.42 -0.19
C SER A 446 -5.44 5.94 -0.48
N LEU A 447 -6.28 6.75 -1.13
CA LEU A 447 -7.69 6.48 -1.44
C LEU A 447 -7.98 6.46 -2.94
N MET A 448 -7.11 7.07 -3.74
CA MET A 448 -7.29 7.30 -5.17
C MET A 448 -7.61 6.00 -5.93
N GLU A 449 -8.71 6.00 -6.68
CA GLU A 449 -9.16 4.89 -7.55
C GLU A 449 -9.44 3.56 -6.80
N ASN A 450 -9.62 3.63 -5.47
CA ASN A 450 -9.84 2.46 -4.62
C ASN A 450 -11.21 2.51 -3.93
N SER A 451 -12.19 1.83 -4.54
CA SER A 451 -13.56 1.80 -4.04
C SER A 451 -13.67 1.16 -2.65
N GLU A 452 -12.85 0.17 -2.32
CA GLU A 452 -12.88 -0.50 -1.01
C GLU A 452 -12.49 0.46 0.12
N LEU A 453 -11.43 1.26 -0.10
CA LEU A 453 -10.96 2.22 0.91
C LEU A 453 -11.88 3.44 1.00
N ALA A 454 -12.46 3.87 -0.12
CA ALA A 454 -13.46 4.93 -0.12
C ALA A 454 -14.70 4.55 0.72
N LEU A 455 -15.13 3.28 0.67
CA LEU A 455 -16.22 2.75 1.51
C LEU A 455 -15.79 2.54 2.98
N ALA A 456 -14.49 2.34 3.24
CA ALA A 456 -13.96 2.20 4.60
C ALA A 456 -13.78 3.55 5.34
N LEU A 457 -14.03 4.67 4.66
CA LEU A 457 -13.91 6.01 5.26
C LEU A 457 -14.92 6.21 6.38
N ARG A 458 -14.42 6.72 7.51
CA ARG A 458 -15.25 7.08 8.67
C ARG A 458 -15.58 8.57 8.66
N GLU A 459 -16.73 8.91 9.26
CA GLU A 459 -17.22 10.29 9.33
C GLU A 459 -16.21 11.26 9.93
N HIS A 460 -15.48 10.84 10.97
CA HIS A 460 -14.52 11.72 11.65
C HIS A 460 -13.36 12.18 10.74
N TYR A 461 -13.01 11.42 9.69
CA TYR A 461 -11.94 11.81 8.76
C TYR A 461 -12.41 12.96 7.86
N LEU A 462 -13.62 12.85 7.31
CA LEU A 462 -14.22 13.89 6.49
C LEU A 462 -14.56 15.14 7.33
N GLU A 463 -14.94 14.96 8.60
CA GLU A 463 -15.16 16.07 9.52
C GLU A 463 -13.87 16.88 9.76
N LYS A 464 -12.72 16.23 9.92
CA LYS A 464 -11.42 16.92 10.04
C LYS A 464 -11.13 17.81 8.82
N ILE A 465 -11.36 17.29 7.62
CA ILE A 465 -11.20 18.07 6.38
C ILE A 465 -12.20 19.23 6.31
N ALA A 466 -13.47 19.00 6.68
CA ALA A 466 -14.48 20.05 6.72
C ALA A 466 -14.14 21.15 7.75
N ILE A 467 -13.52 20.81 8.89
CA ILE A 467 -13.00 21.78 9.86
C ILE A 467 -11.91 22.64 9.22
N ASN A 468 -10.93 22.02 8.56
CA ASN A 468 -9.84 22.76 7.94
C ASN A 468 -10.35 23.65 6.79
N LEU A 469 -11.23 23.13 5.94
CA LEU A 469 -11.88 23.90 4.88
C LEU A 469 -12.71 25.08 5.44
N SER A 470 -13.41 24.90 6.56
CA SER A 470 -14.15 26.01 7.20
C SER A 470 -13.23 27.12 7.71
N ARG A 471 -11.98 26.80 8.10
CA ARG A 471 -10.99 27.82 8.48
C ARG A 471 -10.52 28.62 7.27
N CYS A 472 -10.28 27.96 6.13
CA CYS A 472 -9.97 28.63 4.87
C CYS A 472 -11.06 29.65 4.48
N GLY A 473 -12.34 29.34 4.72
CA GLY A 473 -13.46 30.27 4.45
C GLY A 473 -13.61 31.45 5.44
N LEU A 474 -12.82 31.47 6.52
CA LEU A 474 -12.91 32.47 7.60
C LEU A 474 -11.64 33.29 7.79
N GLN A 475 -10.49 32.81 7.31
CA GLN A 475 -9.18 33.39 7.59
C GLN A 475 -8.41 33.60 6.29
N ALA A 476 -7.73 34.75 6.20
CA ALA A 476 -6.78 35.02 5.13
C ALA A 476 -5.47 34.26 5.35
N ASN A 477 -4.84 33.83 4.26
CA ASN A 477 -3.56 33.12 4.31
C ASN A 477 -2.41 34.09 4.69
N GLN A 478 -1.87 33.94 5.89
CA GLN A 478 -0.79 34.80 6.39
C GLN A 478 0.48 34.69 5.53
N GLU A 479 0.81 33.51 5.02
CA GLU A 479 1.99 33.31 4.19
C GLU A 479 1.89 34.08 2.86
N LEU A 480 0.68 34.19 2.29
CA LEU A 480 0.46 34.99 1.09
C LEU A 480 0.53 36.50 1.40
N LEU A 481 0.01 36.93 2.54
CA LEU A 481 0.10 38.33 2.98
C LEU A 481 1.57 38.76 3.18
N ASP A 482 2.37 37.90 3.80
CA ASP A 482 3.81 38.13 4.01
C ASP A 482 4.57 38.21 2.68
N ARG A 483 4.11 37.50 1.63
CA ARG A 483 4.63 37.58 0.26
C ARG A 483 4.11 38.79 -0.53
N GLY A 484 3.22 39.59 0.05
CA GLY A 484 2.69 40.82 -0.56
C GLY A 484 1.46 40.63 -1.45
N TYR A 485 0.76 39.49 -1.36
CA TYR A 485 -0.51 39.27 -2.05
C TYR A 485 -1.67 40.06 -1.41
N PRO A 486 -2.71 40.40 -2.18
CA PRO A 486 -3.85 41.15 -1.65
C PRO A 486 -4.65 40.33 -0.63
N ASP A 487 -5.11 40.99 0.44
CA ASP A 487 -6.00 40.38 1.43
C ASP A 487 -7.42 40.26 0.87
N VAL A 488 -7.88 39.01 0.68
CA VAL A 488 -9.24 38.68 0.23
C VAL A 488 -10.15 38.33 1.42
N GLY A 489 -9.60 38.16 2.63
CA GLY A 489 -10.35 37.78 3.84
C GLY A 489 -10.71 36.29 3.96
N TRP A 490 -10.27 35.46 3.02
CA TRP A 490 -10.40 34.00 3.00
C TRP A 490 -9.33 33.38 2.10
N ASP A 491 -9.13 32.06 2.17
CA ASP A 491 -8.11 31.33 1.42
C ASP A 491 -8.72 30.43 0.33
N PRO A 492 -8.76 30.88 -0.94
CA PRO A 492 -9.22 30.05 -2.06
C PRO A 492 -8.22 28.96 -2.46
N LEU A 493 -6.92 29.15 -2.20
CA LEU A 493 -5.87 28.25 -2.67
C LEU A 493 -5.85 26.95 -1.85
N GLU A 494 -5.76 27.06 -0.53
CA GLU A 494 -5.83 25.89 0.36
C GLU A 494 -7.22 25.24 0.29
N GLY A 495 -8.27 26.05 0.16
CA GLY A 495 -9.64 25.59 -0.02
C GLY A 495 -9.80 24.64 -1.21
N GLU A 496 -9.24 24.99 -2.38
CA GLU A 496 -9.26 24.14 -3.58
C GLU A 496 -8.64 22.75 -3.30
N ARG A 497 -7.55 22.70 -2.53
CA ARG A 497 -6.83 21.45 -2.21
C ARG A 497 -7.69 20.52 -1.35
N TYR A 498 -8.39 21.07 -0.36
CA TYR A 498 -9.33 20.30 0.48
C TYR A 498 -10.57 19.85 -0.29
N LEU A 499 -11.11 20.67 -1.19
CA LEU A 499 -12.23 20.28 -2.04
C LEU A 499 -11.85 19.14 -2.99
N ASN A 500 -10.66 19.18 -3.56
CA ASN A 500 -10.13 18.08 -4.38
C ASN A 500 -10.03 16.77 -3.58
N PHE A 501 -9.58 16.81 -2.32
CA PHE A 501 -9.59 15.64 -1.45
C PHE A 501 -11.01 15.05 -1.32
N LEU A 502 -12.01 15.89 -1.01
CA LEU A 502 -13.41 15.44 -0.88
C LEU A 502 -13.93 14.86 -2.20
N MET A 503 -13.54 15.44 -3.33
CA MET A 503 -13.94 14.95 -4.65
C MET A 503 -13.48 13.51 -4.89
N PHE A 504 -12.25 13.17 -4.53
CA PHE A 504 -11.73 11.81 -4.66
C PHE A 504 -12.38 10.81 -3.68
N CYS A 505 -12.92 11.27 -2.55
CA CYS A 505 -13.68 10.42 -1.64
C CYS A 505 -15.09 10.10 -2.18
N VAL A 506 -15.67 11.02 -2.96
CA VAL A 506 -17.04 10.90 -3.47
C VAL A 506 -17.08 10.24 -4.85
N TRP A 507 -16.06 10.41 -5.67
CA TRP A 507 -16.06 9.96 -7.06
C TRP A 507 -14.87 9.03 -7.34
N VAL A 508 -15.16 7.75 -7.56
CA VAL A 508 -14.15 6.70 -7.75
C VAL A 508 -14.48 5.91 -9.00
N ASN A 509 -13.51 5.74 -9.92
CA ASN A 509 -13.66 4.95 -11.14
C ASN A 509 -14.87 5.32 -12.04
N GLY A 510 -15.31 6.58 -11.99
CA GLY A 510 -16.46 7.05 -12.78
C GLY A 510 -17.82 6.86 -12.10
N GLU A 511 -17.84 6.40 -10.85
CA GLU A 511 -19.05 6.18 -10.07
C GLU A 511 -19.08 7.05 -8.80
N SER A 512 -20.30 7.37 -8.34
CA SER A 512 -20.51 8.13 -7.11
C SER A 512 -20.65 7.20 -5.92
N VAL A 513 -19.87 7.43 -4.87
CA VAL A 513 -20.02 6.76 -3.57
C VAL A 513 -21.11 7.49 -2.78
N GLU A 514 -22.36 7.00 -2.86
CA GLU A 514 -23.55 7.67 -2.30
C GLU A 514 -23.43 8.00 -0.80
N GLU A 515 -22.86 7.10 0.01
CA GLU A 515 -22.70 7.33 1.46
C GLU A 515 -21.77 8.51 1.75
N ASN A 516 -20.63 8.57 1.06
CA ASN A 516 -19.68 9.68 1.16
C ASN A 516 -20.28 10.97 0.62
N ALA A 517 -20.97 10.93 -0.52
CA ALA A 517 -21.66 12.08 -1.11
C ALA A 517 -22.65 12.71 -0.13
N ASN A 518 -23.52 11.90 0.46
CA ASN A 518 -24.52 12.35 1.42
C ASN A 518 -23.88 12.92 2.69
N LEU A 519 -22.77 12.35 3.15
CA LEU A 519 -22.05 12.88 4.29
C LEU A 519 -21.37 14.22 3.97
N VAL A 520 -20.69 14.34 2.82
CA VAL A 520 -20.06 15.58 2.37
C VAL A 520 -21.09 16.70 2.24
N ILE A 521 -22.25 16.45 1.61
CA ILE A 521 -23.35 17.42 1.53
C ILE A 521 -23.77 17.88 2.93
N ARG A 522 -23.98 16.95 3.86
CA ARG A 522 -24.38 17.28 5.25
C ARG A 522 -23.31 18.11 5.98
N LEU A 523 -22.03 17.78 5.83
CA LEU A 523 -20.92 18.50 6.45
C LEU A 523 -20.82 19.93 5.91
N LEU A 524 -20.93 20.12 4.59
CA LEU A 524 -20.87 21.43 3.95
C LEU A 524 -22.04 22.33 4.36
N ILE A 525 -23.26 21.79 4.49
CA ILE A 525 -24.42 22.60 4.92
C ILE A 525 -24.33 22.98 6.41
N ARG A 526 -23.77 22.09 7.25
CA ARG A 526 -23.55 22.38 8.68
C ARG A 526 -22.49 23.48 8.89
N ARG A 527 -21.62 23.71 7.91
CA ARG A 527 -20.52 24.68 7.93
C ARG A 527 -20.55 25.52 6.65
N PRO A 528 -21.47 26.49 6.52
CA PRO A 528 -21.63 27.27 5.30
C PRO A 528 -20.36 28.06 4.93
N GLU A 529 -19.42 28.23 5.85
CA GLU A 529 -18.11 28.84 5.61
C GLU A 529 -17.30 28.09 4.56
N CYS A 530 -17.49 26.76 4.44
CA CYS A 530 -16.81 25.92 3.45
C CYS A 530 -17.19 26.24 2.00
N LEU A 531 -18.33 26.90 1.76
CA LEU A 531 -18.83 27.21 0.42
C LEU A 531 -18.17 28.46 -0.20
N GLY A 532 -17.36 29.17 0.60
CA GLY A 532 -16.80 30.46 0.23
C GLY A 532 -17.81 31.62 0.38
N PRO A 533 -17.33 32.87 0.33
CA PRO A 533 -18.17 34.05 0.59
C PRO A 533 -19.33 34.25 -0.39
N ALA A 534 -19.21 33.80 -1.65
CA ALA A 534 -20.22 34.06 -2.67
C ALA A 534 -21.45 33.16 -2.58
N LEU A 535 -21.28 31.93 -2.09
CA LEU A 535 -22.33 30.92 -2.01
C LEU A 535 -22.88 30.74 -0.58
N ARG A 536 -22.31 31.41 0.43
CA ARG A 536 -22.82 31.39 1.80
C ARG A 536 -23.84 32.51 2.04
N GLY A 537 -25.02 32.18 2.56
CA GLY A 537 -26.02 33.17 2.98
C GLY A 537 -26.56 34.05 1.83
N GLU A 538 -26.62 35.36 2.04
CA GLU A 538 -26.99 36.38 1.03
C GLU A 538 -25.80 36.82 0.17
N GLY A 539 -24.92 35.89 -0.20
CA GLY A 539 -23.77 36.17 -1.06
C GLY A 539 -24.18 36.66 -2.46
N PRO A 540 -23.27 37.31 -3.20
CA PRO A 540 -23.53 37.87 -4.54
C PRO A 540 -23.88 36.82 -5.62
N GLY A 541 -23.76 35.52 -5.32
CA GLY A 541 -24.02 34.43 -6.26
C GLY A 541 -22.79 34.00 -7.05
N LEU A 542 -22.87 32.83 -7.69
CA LEU A 542 -21.76 32.19 -8.39
C LEU A 542 -21.32 33.00 -9.61
N LEU A 543 -22.29 33.49 -10.38
CA LEU A 543 -22.02 34.24 -11.61
C LEU A 543 -21.26 35.54 -11.34
N ALA A 544 -21.66 36.27 -10.29
CA ALA A 544 -21.00 37.52 -9.90
C ALA A 544 -19.56 37.24 -9.46
N ALA A 545 -19.35 36.23 -8.62
CA ALA A 545 -18.03 35.84 -8.15
C ALA A 545 -17.08 35.42 -9.29
N ILE A 546 -17.55 34.63 -10.24
CA ILE A 546 -16.74 34.23 -11.41
C ILE A 546 -16.39 35.43 -12.30
N LYS A 547 -17.34 36.36 -12.52
CA LYS A 547 -17.08 37.59 -13.28
C LYS A 547 -16.06 38.50 -12.58
N GLU A 548 -16.15 38.64 -11.26
CA GLU A 548 -15.18 39.41 -10.47
C GLU A 548 -13.79 38.77 -10.47
N ALA A 549 -13.72 37.45 -10.35
CA ALA A 549 -12.48 36.69 -10.42
C ALA A 549 -11.77 36.84 -11.77
N ILE A 550 -12.51 36.75 -12.89
CA ILE A 550 -11.97 36.98 -14.24
C ILE A 550 -11.44 38.42 -14.37
N LYS A 551 -12.22 39.42 -13.97
CA LYS A 551 -11.79 40.84 -14.01
C LYS A 551 -10.55 41.09 -13.16
N MET A 552 -10.44 40.43 -12.01
CA MET A 552 -9.28 40.53 -11.13
C MET A 552 -8.02 39.99 -11.83
N SER A 553 -8.11 38.81 -12.43
CA SER A 553 -7.01 38.19 -13.19
C SER A 553 -6.61 39.01 -14.43
N GLU A 554 -7.59 39.54 -15.17
CA GLU A 554 -7.36 40.46 -16.29
C GLU A 554 -6.62 41.73 -15.85
N LYS A 555 -7.01 42.31 -14.71
CA LYS A 555 -6.36 43.50 -14.15
C LYS A 555 -4.93 43.21 -13.72
N ILE A 556 -4.68 42.08 -13.05
CA ILE A 556 -3.32 41.65 -12.66
C ILE A 556 -2.43 41.53 -13.90
N THR A 557 -2.97 40.92 -14.97
CA THR A 557 -2.26 40.77 -16.24
C THR A 557 -1.99 42.12 -16.91
N ALA A 558 -2.97 43.00 -16.96
CA ALA A 558 -2.84 44.34 -17.55
C ALA A 558 -1.83 45.21 -16.79
N ASP A 559 -1.85 45.19 -15.46
CA ASP A 559 -0.93 45.95 -14.60
C ASP A 559 0.53 45.47 -14.79
N ARG A 560 0.74 44.18 -15.04
CA ARG A 560 2.07 43.61 -15.35
C ARG A 560 2.58 44.02 -16.73
N LEU A 561 1.74 43.91 -17.75
CA LEU A 561 2.06 44.37 -19.10
C LEU A 561 2.40 45.86 -19.11
N ALA A 562 1.68 46.67 -18.33
CA ALA A 562 1.96 48.11 -18.17
C ALA A 562 3.30 48.40 -17.49
N LYS A 563 3.78 47.49 -16.63
CA LYS A 563 5.11 47.58 -15.97
C LYS A 563 6.24 47.00 -16.81
N GLY A 564 5.94 46.33 -17.94
CA GLY A 564 6.94 45.65 -18.76
C GLY A 564 7.58 44.44 -18.09
N GLU A 565 6.90 43.85 -17.10
CA GLU A 565 7.34 42.61 -16.44
C GLU A 565 7.07 41.41 -17.37
N ALA A 566 8.09 40.58 -17.57
CA ALA A 566 7.95 39.30 -18.27
C ALA A 566 6.95 38.38 -17.53
N PRO A 567 6.37 37.35 -18.19
CA PRO A 567 5.59 36.35 -17.48
C PRO A 567 6.38 35.79 -16.29
N PRO A 568 5.69 35.48 -15.18
CA PRO A 568 6.35 35.05 -13.95
C PRO A 568 7.05 33.70 -14.19
N ASP A 569 8.38 33.69 -14.10
CA ASP A 569 9.20 32.47 -14.10
C ASP A 569 9.15 31.73 -12.74
N ASP A 570 8.50 32.32 -11.73
CA ASP A 570 8.34 31.70 -10.40
C ASP A 570 7.25 30.61 -10.43
N GLU A 571 7.66 29.36 -10.21
CA GLU A 571 6.76 28.20 -10.12
C GLU A 571 5.72 28.32 -8.99
N ASP A 572 6.00 29.16 -7.97
CA ASP A 572 5.09 29.45 -6.87
C ASP A 572 4.26 30.73 -7.08
N TYR A 573 4.30 31.33 -8.28
CA TYR A 573 3.45 32.47 -8.61
C TYR A 573 1.95 32.09 -8.58
N ILE A 574 1.15 32.94 -7.95
CA ILE A 574 -0.30 32.73 -7.81
C ILE A 574 -1.05 33.92 -8.41
N ASP A 575 -1.93 33.66 -9.38
CA ASP A 575 -2.96 34.61 -9.75
C ASP A 575 -4.16 34.44 -8.81
N MET A 576 -4.39 35.43 -7.94
CA MET A 576 -5.50 35.39 -6.96
C MET A 576 -6.88 35.33 -7.62
N GLY A 577 -7.07 35.98 -8.78
CA GLY A 577 -8.33 35.89 -9.53
C GLY A 577 -8.54 34.47 -10.05
N CYS A 578 -7.49 33.84 -10.59
CA CYS A 578 -7.55 32.45 -11.02
C CYS A 578 -7.78 31.48 -9.86
N ALA A 579 -7.15 31.69 -8.69
CA ALA A 579 -7.37 30.86 -7.51
C ALA A 579 -8.83 30.90 -7.02
N ILE A 580 -9.45 32.08 -6.98
CA ILE A 580 -10.87 32.24 -6.62
C ILE A 580 -11.76 31.50 -7.63
N LEU A 581 -11.46 31.63 -8.93
CA LEU A 581 -12.19 30.95 -9.99
C LEU A 581 -12.09 29.43 -9.85
N ASN A 582 -10.88 28.90 -9.64
CA ASN A 582 -10.63 27.47 -9.44
C ASN A 582 -11.39 26.93 -8.24
N PHE A 583 -11.37 27.64 -7.12
CA PHE A 583 -12.10 27.24 -5.92
C PHE A 583 -13.59 27.03 -6.20
N TYR A 584 -14.27 28.01 -6.81
CA TYR A 584 -15.71 27.90 -7.07
C TYR A 584 -16.02 26.83 -8.13
N CYS A 585 -15.19 26.68 -9.16
CA CYS A 585 -15.40 25.64 -10.16
C CYS A 585 -15.20 24.23 -9.60
N VAL A 586 -14.18 24.02 -8.76
CA VAL A 586 -13.95 22.73 -8.07
C VAL A 586 -15.05 22.45 -7.05
N LEU A 587 -15.55 23.47 -6.34
CA LEU A 587 -16.70 23.33 -5.44
C LEU A 587 -17.95 22.88 -6.20
N VAL A 588 -18.25 23.49 -7.35
CA VAL A 588 -19.39 23.10 -8.18
C VAL A 588 -19.19 21.70 -8.78
N ASP A 589 -17.96 21.33 -9.17
CA ASP A 589 -17.65 19.97 -9.63
C ASP A 589 -17.92 18.94 -8.51
N LEU A 590 -17.43 19.19 -7.30
CA LEU A 590 -17.68 18.35 -6.12
C LEU A 590 -19.18 18.18 -5.88
N LEU A 591 -19.93 19.28 -5.83
CA LEU A 591 -21.38 19.24 -5.61
C LEU A 591 -22.11 18.49 -6.74
N GLY A 592 -21.65 18.62 -7.98
CA GLY A 592 -22.18 17.89 -9.14
C GLY A 592 -21.90 16.39 -9.02
N ARG A 593 -20.72 16.02 -8.51
CA ARG A 593 -20.36 14.62 -8.25
C ARG A 593 -21.11 14.01 -7.08
N CYS A 594 -21.45 14.81 -6.07
CA CYS A 594 -22.32 14.42 -4.98
C CYS A 594 -23.79 14.24 -5.39
N ALA A 595 -24.20 14.64 -6.59
CA ALA A 595 -25.58 14.54 -7.03
C ALA A 595 -26.00 13.05 -7.15
N PRO A 596 -27.15 12.65 -6.60
CA PRO A 596 -27.62 11.27 -6.67
C PRO A 596 -27.91 10.85 -8.12
N GLU A 597 -27.78 9.56 -8.41
CA GLU A 597 -28.02 9.04 -9.76
C GLU A 597 -29.48 9.18 -10.20
N ALA A 598 -29.69 9.37 -11.50
CA ALA A 598 -31.03 9.51 -12.09
C ALA A 598 -31.92 8.28 -11.81
N ALA A 599 -31.34 7.07 -11.81
CA ALA A 599 -32.05 5.85 -11.47
C ALA A 599 -32.49 5.81 -9.99
N ALA A 600 -31.63 6.22 -9.07
CA ALA A 600 -31.95 6.30 -7.64
C ALA A 600 -33.03 7.35 -7.34
N ILE A 601 -33.05 8.46 -8.10
CA ILE A 601 -34.10 9.47 -8.03
C ILE A 601 -35.43 8.91 -8.57
N ALA A 602 -35.41 8.19 -9.70
CA ALA A 602 -36.60 7.58 -10.29
C ALA A 602 -37.26 6.54 -9.37
N GLN A 603 -36.48 5.88 -8.51
CA GLN A 603 -36.97 4.99 -7.46
C GLN A 603 -37.65 5.71 -6.29
N GLY A 604 -37.64 7.05 -6.24
CA GLY A 604 -38.38 7.83 -5.25
C GLY A 604 -37.75 7.84 -3.85
N LYS A 605 -36.44 7.60 -3.71
CA LYS A 605 -35.77 7.67 -2.41
C LYS A 605 -35.79 9.09 -1.85
N ASN A 606 -36.43 9.28 -0.69
CA ASN A 606 -36.60 10.59 -0.05
C ASN A 606 -35.27 11.34 0.20
N ASP A 607 -34.21 10.63 0.59
CA ASP A 607 -32.90 11.24 0.85
C ASP A 607 -32.25 11.78 -0.43
N CYS A 608 -32.36 11.06 -1.55
CA CYS A 608 -31.87 11.50 -2.86
C CYS A 608 -32.62 12.75 -3.36
N ILE A 609 -33.95 12.78 -3.18
CA ILE A 609 -34.78 13.93 -3.56
C ILE A 609 -34.39 15.16 -2.70
N ARG A 610 -34.20 14.96 -1.39
CA ARG A 610 -33.76 16.01 -0.47
C ARG A 610 -32.37 16.54 -0.84
N ALA A 611 -31.41 15.66 -1.09
CA ALA A 611 -30.06 16.03 -1.51
C ALA A 611 -30.10 16.86 -2.81
N ARG A 612 -30.84 16.40 -3.82
CA ARG A 612 -31.02 17.12 -5.09
C ARG A 612 -31.67 18.50 -4.89
N SER A 613 -32.67 18.61 -4.02
CA SER A 613 -33.31 19.90 -3.69
C SER A 613 -32.34 20.87 -3.02
N ILE A 614 -31.47 20.36 -2.14
CA ILE A 614 -30.43 21.19 -1.50
C ILE A 614 -29.46 21.69 -2.58
N LEU A 615 -28.94 20.81 -3.45
CA LEU A 615 -28.03 21.22 -4.52
C LEU A 615 -28.65 22.30 -5.43
N ARG A 616 -29.94 22.17 -5.79
CA ARG A 616 -30.69 23.18 -6.56
C ARG A 616 -30.87 24.52 -5.83
N SER A 617 -30.87 24.52 -4.50
CA SER A 617 -30.96 25.75 -3.69
C SER A 617 -29.63 26.47 -3.55
N LEU A 618 -28.51 25.75 -3.59
CA LEU A 618 -27.16 26.31 -3.44
C LEU A 618 -26.68 27.01 -4.71
N VAL A 619 -26.93 26.42 -5.88
CA VAL A 619 -26.47 26.96 -7.17
C VAL A 619 -27.66 27.10 -8.12
N PRO A 620 -28.20 28.32 -8.29
CA PRO A 620 -29.34 28.56 -9.16
C PRO A 620 -29.05 28.33 -10.65
N MET A 621 -30.05 27.87 -11.41
CA MET A 621 -29.96 27.67 -12.86
C MET A 621 -29.47 28.91 -13.64
N LYS A 622 -29.93 30.10 -13.26
CA LYS A 622 -29.54 31.37 -13.90
C LYS A 622 -28.03 31.64 -13.81
N ASP A 623 -27.42 31.25 -12.69
CA ASP A 623 -25.98 31.42 -12.50
C ASP A 623 -25.20 30.47 -13.41
N LEU A 624 -25.65 29.22 -13.54
CA LEU A 624 -25.04 28.23 -14.45
C LEU A 624 -25.09 28.71 -15.92
N GLU A 625 -26.26 29.12 -16.40
CA GLU A 625 -26.45 29.66 -17.75
C GLU A 625 -25.56 30.91 -17.98
N GLY A 626 -25.51 31.80 -16.98
CA GLY A 626 -24.69 33.00 -17.03
C GLY A 626 -23.18 32.72 -17.06
N VAL A 627 -22.71 31.67 -16.38
CA VAL A 627 -21.28 31.30 -16.37
C VAL A 627 -20.91 30.61 -17.69
N LEU A 628 -21.77 29.73 -18.19
CA LEU A 628 -21.55 29.03 -19.47
C LEU A 628 -21.55 29.97 -20.67
N SER A 629 -22.29 31.09 -20.61
CA SER A 629 -22.31 32.12 -21.66
C SER A 629 -21.09 33.07 -21.64
N LEU A 630 -20.20 32.98 -20.64
CA LEU A 630 -18.96 33.75 -20.62
C LEU A 630 -18.05 33.31 -21.77
N ARG A 631 -17.40 34.28 -22.42
CA ARG A 631 -16.48 34.00 -23.54
C ARG A 631 -15.05 33.83 -23.03
N TYR A 632 -14.29 32.99 -23.71
CA TYR A 632 -12.85 32.88 -23.49
C TYR A 632 -12.14 34.11 -24.04
N ASN A 633 -11.14 34.60 -23.31
CA ASN A 633 -10.19 35.59 -23.81
C ASN A 633 -9.12 34.86 -24.63
N LEU A 634 -9.35 34.76 -25.94
CA LEU A 634 -8.40 34.14 -26.86
C LEU A 634 -7.30 35.16 -27.18
N LEU A 635 -6.07 34.91 -26.71
CA LEU A 635 -4.89 35.70 -27.06
C LEU A 635 -4.14 35.01 -28.21
N THR A 636 -3.44 35.77 -29.05
CA THR A 636 -2.49 35.21 -30.02
C THR A 636 -1.11 35.19 -29.36
N PRO A 637 -0.56 34.04 -28.95
CA PRO A 637 0.71 34.02 -28.22
C PRO A 637 1.89 34.33 -29.15
N GLN A 638 2.95 34.86 -28.55
CA GLN A 638 4.24 35.06 -29.21
C GLN A 638 4.99 33.71 -29.31
N GLU A 639 6.03 33.63 -30.15
CA GLU A 639 6.79 32.38 -30.36
C GLU A 639 7.37 31.85 -29.04
N GLY A 640 6.90 30.68 -28.59
CA GLY A 640 7.41 29.97 -27.40
C GLY A 640 6.54 30.07 -26.13
N GLU A 641 5.46 30.85 -26.11
CA GLU A 641 4.57 30.99 -24.95
C GLU A 641 3.34 30.06 -25.02
N SER A 642 2.84 29.63 -23.84
CA SER A 642 1.58 28.86 -23.75
C SER A 642 0.40 29.70 -24.24
N ASP A 643 -0.49 29.07 -25.01
CA ASP A 643 -1.74 29.65 -25.52
C ASP A 643 -2.89 29.56 -24.48
N MET A 644 -2.62 29.03 -23.27
CA MET A 644 -3.64 28.92 -22.23
C MET A 644 -3.94 30.29 -21.61
N PRO A 645 -5.22 30.71 -21.56
CA PRO A 645 -5.57 31.99 -20.98
C PRO A 645 -5.35 31.99 -19.46
N ILE A 646 -4.80 33.10 -18.97
CA ILE A 646 -4.78 33.45 -17.54
C ILE A 646 -6.19 33.92 -17.20
N GLY A 647 -7.06 33.00 -16.74
CA GLY A 647 -8.47 33.28 -16.48
C GLY A 647 -9.40 32.08 -16.73
N LEU A 648 -10.51 32.30 -17.44
CA LEU A 648 -11.50 31.25 -17.71
C LEU A 648 -10.92 30.15 -18.61
N GLN A 649 -10.90 28.92 -18.10
CA GLN A 649 -10.40 27.74 -18.82
C GLN A 649 -11.55 26.78 -19.18
N PRO A 650 -11.38 25.92 -20.20
CA PRO A 650 -12.40 24.95 -20.58
C PRO A 650 -12.80 23.99 -19.46
N ASN A 651 -11.85 23.62 -18.60
CA ASN A 651 -12.11 22.78 -17.42
C ASN A 651 -13.11 23.43 -16.45
N HIS A 652 -13.11 24.77 -16.33
CA HIS A 652 -14.05 25.50 -15.48
C HIS A 652 -15.48 25.33 -15.99
N LYS A 653 -15.71 25.52 -17.29
CA LYS A 653 -17.02 25.28 -17.89
C LYS A 653 -17.41 23.81 -17.81
N GLN A 654 -16.46 22.88 -17.94
CA GLN A 654 -16.71 21.45 -17.79
C GLN A 654 -17.35 21.11 -16.43
N SER A 655 -16.80 21.65 -15.34
CA SER A 655 -17.35 21.48 -13.99
C SER A 655 -18.79 21.99 -13.87
N ILE A 656 -19.07 23.16 -14.46
CA ILE A 656 -20.42 23.76 -14.46
C ILE A 656 -21.41 22.91 -15.28
N VAL A 657 -20.98 22.38 -16.43
CA VAL A 657 -21.80 21.49 -17.26
C VAL A 657 -22.12 20.18 -16.54
N LEU A 658 -21.15 19.59 -15.82
CA LEU A 658 -21.39 18.36 -15.04
C LEU A 658 -22.48 18.59 -13.98
N PHE A 659 -22.40 19.70 -13.25
CA PHE A 659 -23.41 20.05 -12.25
C PHE A 659 -24.78 20.26 -12.90
N LEU A 660 -24.83 21.01 -14.00
CA LEU A 660 -26.05 21.25 -14.76
C LEU A 660 -26.71 19.92 -15.17
N GLU A 661 -25.95 19.02 -15.78
CA GLU A 661 -26.46 17.74 -16.26
C GLU A 661 -26.99 16.87 -15.12
N ARG A 662 -26.23 16.73 -14.03
CA ARG A 662 -26.56 15.80 -12.95
C ARG A 662 -27.63 16.31 -11.99
N VAL A 663 -27.66 17.61 -11.69
CA VAL A 663 -28.57 18.19 -10.69
C VAL A 663 -29.86 18.66 -11.34
N TYR A 664 -29.78 19.39 -12.45
CA TYR A 664 -30.95 19.91 -13.14
C TYR A 664 -31.41 18.95 -14.23
N GLY A 665 -30.49 18.52 -15.09
CA GLY A 665 -30.85 17.97 -16.40
C GLY A 665 -31.43 19.07 -17.30
N ILE A 666 -31.75 18.71 -18.55
CA ILE A 666 -32.45 19.61 -19.48
C ILE A 666 -33.89 19.12 -19.62
N GLU A 667 -34.82 19.83 -18.97
CA GLU A 667 -36.24 19.44 -18.91
C GLU A 667 -37.09 20.07 -20.04
N SER A 668 -36.65 21.21 -20.61
CA SER A 668 -37.41 21.95 -21.64
C SER A 668 -36.60 22.20 -22.92
N GLN A 669 -37.30 22.16 -24.06
CA GLN A 669 -36.74 22.44 -25.39
C GLN A 669 -36.22 23.89 -25.49
N GLU A 670 -36.90 24.86 -24.87
CA GLU A 670 -36.47 26.26 -24.84
C GLU A 670 -35.14 26.45 -24.09
N THR A 671 -34.98 25.80 -22.93
CA THR A 671 -33.72 25.82 -22.18
C THR A 671 -32.59 25.18 -22.98
N PHE A 672 -32.87 24.07 -23.67
CA PHE A 672 -31.90 23.41 -24.53
C PHE A 672 -31.36 24.34 -25.62
N PHE A 673 -32.25 24.99 -26.38
CA PHE A 673 -31.84 25.89 -27.47
C PHE A 673 -31.19 27.17 -26.96
N ARG A 674 -31.61 27.70 -25.81
CA ARG A 674 -30.94 28.84 -25.17
C ARG A 674 -29.49 28.49 -24.79
N LEU A 675 -29.26 27.33 -24.18
CA LEU A 675 -27.91 26.84 -23.86
C LEU A 675 -27.08 26.60 -25.13
N LEU A 676 -27.70 26.07 -26.18
CA LEU A 676 -27.02 25.88 -27.46
C LEU A 676 -26.58 27.22 -28.07
N GLU A 677 -27.46 28.22 -28.09
CA GLU A 677 -27.20 29.54 -28.66
C GLU A 677 -26.20 30.37 -27.85
N ASP A 678 -26.44 30.49 -26.54
CA ASP A 678 -25.72 31.43 -25.68
C ASP A 678 -24.40 30.87 -25.12
N ALA A 679 -24.27 29.54 -25.00
CA ALA A 679 -23.11 28.90 -24.39
C ALA A 679 -22.34 27.97 -25.34
N PHE A 680 -22.96 26.90 -25.85
CA PHE A 680 -22.24 25.84 -26.54
C PHE A 680 -21.77 26.22 -27.94
N LEU A 681 -22.59 26.92 -28.73
CA LEU A 681 -22.23 27.34 -30.08
C LEU A 681 -21.04 28.33 -30.12
N PRO A 682 -20.96 29.35 -29.23
CA PRO A 682 -19.75 30.16 -29.07
C PRO A 682 -18.49 29.34 -28.78
N ASP A 683 -18.58 28.32 -27.91
CA ASP A 683 -17.45 27.47 -27.54
C ASP A 683 -17.00 26.56 -28.69
N LEU A 684 -17.96 25.99 -29.44
CA LEU A 684 -17.69 25.23 -30.67
C LEU A 684 -17.00 26.11 -31.73
N ARG A 685 -17.45 27.35 -31.89
CA ARG A 685 -16.80 28.33 -32.79
C ARG A 685 -15.38 28.64 -32.35
N ALA A 686 -15.15 28.87 -31.06
CA ALA A 686 -13.82 29.11 -30.51
C ALA A 686 -12.85 27.96 -30.83
N ALA A 687 -13.29 26.70 -30.66
CA ALA A 687 -12.49 25.53 -31.01
C ALA A 687 -12.10 25.47 -32.50
N THR A 688 -12.99 25.88 -33.41
CA THR A 688 -12.68 25.95 -34.85
C THR A 688 -11.76 27.12 -35.24
N MET A 689 -11.63 28.16 -34.41
CA MET A 689 -10.82 29.34 -34.70
C MET A 689 -9.35 29.20 -34.25
N LEU A 690 -9.05 28.28 -33.33
CA LEU A 690 -7.71 28.08 -32.76
C LEU A 690 -6.81 27.14 -33.59
N GLU A 691 -7.25 26.73 -34.78
CA GLU A 691 -6.44 25.89 -35.67
C GLU A 691 -5.28 26.70 -36.28
N ARG A 692 -4.04 26.32 -35.93
CA ARG A 692 -2.83 26.89 -36.54
C ARG A 692 -2.41 26.05 -37.75
N PHE A 693 -2.03 26.72 -38.83
CA PHE A 693 -1.56 26.07 -40.06
C PHE A 693 -0.16 25.44 -39.93
N ASP A 694 0.54 25.75 -38.83
CA ASP A 694 1.97 25.50 -38.66
C ASP A 694 2.28 24.15 -38.00
N GLY A 695 1.24 23.38 -37.62
CA GLY A 695 1.37 22.06 -37.00
C GLY A 695 1.79 22.08 -35.52
N SER A 696 1.86 23.25 -34.88
CA SER A 696 2.08 23.38 -33.44
C SER A 696 0.83 23.01 -32.63
N GLU A 697 1.01 22.24 -31.55
CA GLU A 697 -0.08 21.85 -30.66
C GLU A 697 -0.44 23.02 -29.74
N SER A 698 -1.65 23.57 -29.88
CA SER A 698 -2.19 24.55 -28.91
C SER A 698 -2.81 23.83 -27.72
N GLU A 699 -2.28 24.08 -26.51
CA GLU A 699 -2.81 23.54 -25.25
C GLU A 699 -4.28 23.91 -25.02
N MET A 700 -4.66 25.15 -25.37
CA MET A 700 -6.04 25.64 -25.28
C MET A 700 -6.97 24.90 -26.26
N ALA A 701 -6.51 24.66 -27.50
CA ALA A 701 -7.29 23.88 -28.46
C ALA A 701 -7.51 22.43 -27.97
N LEU A 702 -6.49 21.80 -27.36
CA LEU A 702 -6.62 20.47 -26.76
C LEU A 702 -7.61 20.46 -25.59
N ALA A 703 -7.53 21.45 -24.69
CA ALA A 703 -8.44 21.58 -23.55
C ALA A 703 -9.90 21.81 -23.99
N LEU A 704 -10.13 22.68 -24.98
CA LEU A 704 -11.46 22.91 -25.57
C LEU A 704 -12.01 21.64 -26.23
N ASN A 705 -11.19 20.94 -27.00
CA ASN A 705 -11.61 19.69 -27.64
C ASN A 705 -11.96 18.60 -26.61
N ARG A 706 -11.25 18.54 -25.48
CA ARG A 706 -11.61 17.65 -24.35
C ARG A 706 -12.94 18.05 -23.73
N TYR A 707 -13.16 19.33 -23.43
CA TYR A 707 -14.42 19.83 -22.91
C TYR A 707 -15.60 19.55 -23.85
N ILE A 708 -15.44 19.84 -25.15
CA ILE A 708 -16.47 19.60 -26.16
C ILE A 708 -16.78 18.10 -26.27
N GLY A 709 -15.76 17.25 -26.37
CA GLY A 709 -15.91 15.81 -26.53
C GLY A 709 -16.48 15.11 -25.29
N ASN A 710 -16.08 15.54 -24.10
CA ASN A 710 -16.47 14.88 -22.84
C ASN A 710 -17.79 15.40 -22.26
N SER A 711 -18.22 16.62 -22.62
CA SER A 711 -19.38 17.26 -21.98
C SER A 711 -20.40 17.82 -22.96
N ILE A 712 -19.99 18.60 -23.97
CA ILE A 712 -20.96 19.22 -24.88
C ILE A 712 -21.60 18.17 -25.81
N LEU A 713 -20.80 17.41 -26.57
CA LEU A 713 -21.32 16.45 -27.54
C LEU A 713 -22.20 15.37 -26.89
N PRO A 714 -21.81 14.75 -25.76
CA PRO A 714 -22.66 13.77 -25.09
C PRO A 714 -24.02 14.33 -24.67
N ILE A 715 -24.07 15.57 -24.18
CA ILE A 715 -25.33 16.23 -23.81
C ILE A 715 -26.18 16.48 -25.04
N LEU A 716 -25.60 17.04 -26.10
CA LEU A 716 -26.34 17.33 -27.34
C LEU A 716 -26.88 16.05 -28.00
N ILE A 717 -26.13 14.94 -27.95
CA ILE A 717 -26.58 13.62 -28.44
C ILE A 717 -27.71 13.07 -27.55
N LYS A 718 -27.55 13.14 -26.22
CA LYS A 718 -28.54 12.63 -25.25
C LYS A 718 -29.91 13.31 -25.39
N TYR A 719 -29.92 14.58 -25.75
CA TYR A 719 -31.14 15.38 -25.92
C TYR A 719 -31.54 15.57 -27.40
N CYS A 720 -31.15 14.65 -28.29
CA CYS A 720 -31.42 14.75 -29.73
C CYS A 720 -32.91 14.83 -30.10
N HIS A 721 -33.80 14.28 -29.27
CA HIS A 721 -35.25 14.35 -29.47
C HIS A 721 -35.80 15.78 -29.56
N TYR A 722 -35.08 16.78 -29.04
CA TYR A 722 -35.46 18.18 -29.17
C TYR A 722 -35.22 18.77 -30.57
N PHE A 723 -34.50 18.09 -31.45
CA PHE A 723 -34.26 18.54 -32.83
C PHE A 723 -35.44 18.29 -33.77
N GLY A 724 -36.28 17.28 -33.50
CA GLY A 724 -37.37 16.88 -34.40
C GLY A 724 -38.48 17.91 -34.61
N ASP A 725 -38.72 18.79 -33.63
CA ASP A 725 -39.79 19.80 -33.63
C ASP A 725 -39.23 21.23 -33.48
N ALA A 726 -38.21 21.58 -34.25
CA ALA A 726 -37.39 22.80 -34.04
C ALA A 726 -37.41 23.82 -35.20
N ASP A 727 -38.52 23.94 -35.93
CA ASP A 727 -38.63 24.87 -37.09
C ASP A 727 -38.29 26.34 -36.73
N ASN A 728 -38.65 26.77 -35.51
CA ASN A 728 -38.36 28.12 -35.02
C ASN A 728 -36.86 28.37 -34.76
N TYR A 729 -36.05 27.31 -34.69
CA TYR A 729 -34.61 27.35 -34.41
C TYR A 729 -33.78 26.88 -35.61
N ALA A 730 -34.36 26.78 -36.81
CA ALA A 730 -33.68 26.30 -38.02
C ALA A 730 -32.35 27.04 -38.30
N SER A 731 -32.33 28.37 -38.14
CA SER A 731 -31.11 29.17 -38.33
C SER A 731 -29.97 28.83 -37.34
N LEU A 732 -30.33 28.48 -36.10
CA LEU A 732 -29.39 28.06 -35.06
C LEU A 732 -28.86 26.66 -35.33
N LEU A 733 -29.73 25.75 -35.78
CA LEU A 733 -29.36 24.40 -36.19
C LEU A 733 -28.43 24.40 -37.40
N ASP A 734 -28.72 25.21 -38.42
CA ASP A 734 -27.84 25.38 -39.58
C ASP A 734 -26.46 25.91 -39.18
N ALA A 735 -26.42 26.92 -38.29
CA ALA A 735 -25.18 27.46 -37.76
C ALA A 735 -24.39 26.39 -36.99
N THR A 736 -25.08 25.57 -36.19
CA THR A 736 -24.50 24.48 -35.39
C THR A 736 -23.94 23.38 -36.30
N LEU A 737 -24.71 22.92 -37.28
CA LEU A 737 -24.31 21.92 -38.27
C LEU A 737 -23.06 22.37 -39.02
N HIS A 738 -23.05 23.61 -39.51
CA HIS A 738 -21.91 24.14 -40.25
C HIS A 738 -20.66 24.26 -39.35
N THR A 739 -20.80 24.64 -38.08
CA THR A 739 -19.66 24.66 -37.15
C THR A 739 -19.13 23.28 -36.82
N ILE A 740 -19.99 22.29 -36.65
CA ILE A 740 -19.58 20.93 -36.31
C ILE A 740 -19.00 20.19 -37.52
N TYR A 741 -19.51 20.47 -38.71
CA TYR A 741 -18.89 20.02 -39.96
C TYR A 741 -17.49 20.63 -40.18
N ARG A 742 -17.25 21.85 -39.70
CA ARG A 742 -15.89 22.41 -39.65
C ARG A 742 -15.05 21.73 -38.57
N LEU A 743 -15.63 21.49 -37.39
CA LEU A 743 -14.95 20.79 -36.30
C LEU A 743 -14.49 19.37 -36.71
N SER A 744 -15.29 18.64 -37.50
CA SER A 744 -14.93 17.30 -37.99
C SER A 744 -13.69 17.28 -38.90
N LYS A 745 -13.34 18.44 -39.49
CA LYS A 745 -12.16 18.62 -40.34
C LYS A 745 -10.92 19.04 -39.56
N VAL A 746 -11.06 19.38 -38.28
CA VAL A 746 -9.93 19.78 -37.42
C VAL A 746 -9.01 18.58 -37.18
N LYS A 747 -7.73 18.75 -37.50
CA LYS A 747 -6.75 17.65 -37.47
C LYS A 747 -6.41 17.17 -36.05
N ILE A 748 -6.51 18.06 -35.06
CA ILE A 748 -6.09 17.86 -33.66
C ILE A 748 -7.03 16.92 -32.87
N LEU A 749 -8.19 16.55 -33.42
CA LEU A 749 -9.13 15.65 -32.75
C LEU A 749 -8.63 14.21 -32.68
N THR A 750 -8.72 13.62 -31.48
CA THR A 750 -8.50 12.20 -31.24
C THR A 750 -9.56 11.33 -31.92
N LYS A 751 -9.28 10.03 -32.10
CA LYS A 751 -10.23 9.10 -32.73
C LYS A 751 -11.61 9.10 -32.04
N GLY A 752 -11.64 9.00 -30.71
CA GLY A 752 -12.90 9.00 -29.94
C GLY A 752 -13.67 10.33 -30.04
N GLN A 753 -12.96 11.47 -30.08
CA GLN A 753 -13.63 12.76 -30.30
C GLN A 753 -14.24 12.87 -31.71
N ARG A 754 -13.59 12.32 -32.73
CA ARG A 754 -14.14 12.27 -34.09
C ARG A 754 -15.36 11.36 -34.19
N GLU A 755 -15.35 10.23 -33.50
CA GLU A 755 -16.50 9.34 -33.37
C GLU A 755 -17.67 10.10 -32.72
N GLY A 756 -17.44 10.80 -31.60
CA GLY A 756 -18.49 11.63 -30.96
C GLY A 756 -19.03 12.76 -31.86
N VAL A 757 -18.19 13.39 -32.68
CA VAL A 757 -18.64 14.37 -33.69
C VAL A 757 -19.50 13.71 -34.76
N SER A 758 -19.12 12.51 -35.23
CA SER A 758 -19.90 11.75 -36.20
C SER A 758 -21.26 11.33 -35.64
N ASP A 759 -21.29 10.83 -34.41
CA ASP A 759 -22.52 10.41 -33.72
C ASP A 759 -23.47 11.59 -33.54
N PHE A 760 -22.93 12.77 -33.19
CA PHE A 760 -23.73 13.99 -33.13
C PHE A 760 -24.28 14.41 -34.49
N LEU A 761 -23.48 14.35 -35.57
CA LEU A 761 -23.96 14.66 -36.92
C LEU A 761 -25.10 13.74 -37.34
N VAL A 762 -25.01 12.45 -36.99
CA VAL A 762 -26.11 11.49 -37.20
C VAL A 762 -27.33 11.91 -36.38
N ALA A 763 -27.16 12.19 -35.09
CA ALA A 763 -28.24 12.57 -34.18
C ALA A 763 -28.95 13.87 -34.57
N LEU A 764 -28.28 14.80 -35.25
CA LEU A 764 -28.88 16.04 -35.75
C LEU A 764 -29.62 15.87 -37.09
N THR A 765 -29.35 14.78 -37.82
CA THR A 765 -30.03 14.44 -39.09
C THR A 765 -31.15 13.43 -38.95
N GLN A 766 -31.30 12.81 -37.76
CA GLN A 766 -32.42 11.97 -37.37
C GLN A 766 -33.55 12.84 -36.83
#